data_AF-A0A2I0B549-F1
#
_entry.id   AF-A0A2I0B549-F1
#
_cell.length_a   1.000
_cell.length_b   1.000
_cell.length_c   1.000
_cell.angle_alpha   90.00
_cell.angle_beta   90.00
_cell.angle_gamma   90.00
#
_symmetry.space_group_name_H-M   'P 1'
#
loop_
_entity.id
_entity.type
_entity.pdbx_description
1 polymer ?
#
loop_
_entity_poly.entity_id
_entity_poly.type
_entity_poly.pdbx_seq_one_letter_code
_entity_poly.pdbx_strand_id
1 'polypeptide(L)'
;MLNPSLHATLNQSSPLHLCSLPWRPAPPAEVKPISLFSPAAPSSFCRRKVARRRTGSGGIKCGAAEADEAVVSVTKKRTPTKVKAVATVKLAVGGIFSHVGITRGLDDIADVLGRSLYLELLSTELDAGKLSELAETGLEKKATGNYAHRARLGGDKEEGKYESEIEIEYDFGEIGAVLVTNEHHKEIYLKDIVIHTIDRSDNHEAKALTVHCHSWVHSKFDNKEKRIFFATKSYLPSETPSGLRRYREKELALLRGDGTGERKTFERIYDYDVYNDLGDPDADADKARPILGGSKELPYPRRCRTGRDRTKKVRIGTDPLSEKRGGSFYIPRDEAFSEVKNQQFSTKTLRSVLHALVPSINSALVDKRLGFPYFTAIDSLFNEGISLPSESVGSFFRSFIPRLIKVISEVDDVLLRFEIPEMMDSMTLNLTLKFNLISFQFCVDDASYLPSETPSGLRRYREKELALLRGDGTGERKTFERIYDYDVYNDLGDPDADADKARPILGGSKELPYPRRCRTGRDRTKKVRIGTDPLSEKRGGSFYIPRDEAFSEVKNQQFSTKTLRSVLHALVPSINSALVDKRLGFPYFTAIDSLFNEGISLPSESVGSFFRSFIPRLIKVISEVDDVLLRFEIPEMMDRDKFSWFRDEEFSRQTLAGVNPLCIQLIREFPIVSKLDPDIYGPAESGITKEHIEREIKGIMTVEEALKEKKLFILDYHDVFLPFVHKVRQLENTTLYASRTVFFLTPDDTLRPIFIELTRPKSPSTPQWRRVFSHCWDATGTWLWRLARAHVGAHDSGFHQLVSHWLRTHSAAEPYIIAANRQLSALHPIYRLLHPHFRFTMEINALAREYLISAGGIIEVSFSPERYSMELSSAAYDQLWRFDMEALPADLVRRGMAVEDPSAEHGLRLTIKDYPYAADGLLVWSAIKQWVTDYVSHYYSGGAAAVSDDNELQAWWSEIRNVGHGDKKDEPWWPELDTPESLIGVLTTIIWTVSGHHAAVNFGQYHYAGYFPNRPTVTRINLPVEEGEPVERLNRFLTKPESVLLESFPSQIQATVVMSVLDILSCHSPDEEYLGGEPEPAWAADPTLRAAFVRFSGRMKEIEGIIDGRNADMNLKNRCGAGIVPYELFKPFSDAGVTGKGVPNSISI
;
A
#
# COMPACT_ATOMS: atom_id res chain seq x y z
N MET A 1 -72.35 -15.97 0.68
CA MET A 1 -72.60 -17.34 0.16
C MET A 1 -71.33 -18.14 0.42
N LEU A 2 -71.29 -18.81 1.57
CA LEU A 2 -71.39 -20.27 1.76
C LEU A 2 -70.03 -21.00 1.57
N ASN A 3 -69.48 -21.38 2.73
CA ASN A 3 -68.55 -22.49 3.00
C ASN A 3 -69.12 -23.83 2.47
N PRO A 4 -68.38 -24.98 2.35
CA PRO A 4 -67.64 -25.54 3.49
C PRO A 4 -66.37 -26.40 3.23
N SER A 5 -65.61 -26.50 4.33
CA SER A 5 -64.71 -27.54 4.84
C SER A 5 -64.84 -29.00 4.37
N LEU A 6 -63.73 -29.75 4.47
CA LEU A 6 -63.72 -31.12 5.01
C LEU A 6 -62.36 -31.49 5.65
N HIS A 7 -62.42 -31.81 6.94
CA HIS A 7 -61.42 -32.50 7.75
C HIS A 7 -61.58 -34.02 7.58
N ALA A 8 -60.49 -34.78 7.67
CA ALA A 8 -60.53 -36.18 8.10
C ALA A 8 -59.30 -36.50 8.98
N THR A 9 -59.58 -37.01 10.17
CA THR A 9 -58.66 -37.53 11.20
C THR A 9 -58.92 -39.03 11.38
N LEU A 10 -58.03 -39.70 12.16
CA LEU A 10 -58.14 -41.04 12.80
C LEU A 10 -57.58 -42.22 11.97
N ASN A 11 -56.96 -43.27 12.54
CA ASN A 11 -56.26 -43.51 13.81
C ASN A 11 -55.63 -44.92 13.70
N GLN A 12 -54.51 -45.14 14.40
CA GLN A 12 -54.12 -46.34 15.16
C GLN A 12 -54.20 -47.78 14.57
N SER A 13 -53.07 -48.47 14.67
CA SER A 13 -52.82 -49.71 15.46
C SER A 13 -52.02 -50.83 14.76
N SER A 14 -50.90 -51.18 15.41
CA SER A 14 -49.94 -52.29 15.26
C SER A 14 -50.60 -53.67 15.52
N PRO A 15 -49.95 -54.88 15.56
CA PRO A 15 -48.57 -55.26 15.99
C PRO A 15 -47.90 -56.37 15.12
N LEU A 16 -46.61 -56.75 15.21
CA LEU A 16 -45.87 -57.51 16.24
C LEU A 16 -44.36 -57.48 15.83
N HIS A 17 -43.49 -56.87 16.62
CA HIS A 17 -42.54 -57.48 17.58
C HIS A 17 -41.35 -58.30 17.03
N LEU A 18 -40.17 -57.67 17.07
CA LEU A 18 -38.96 -58.21 17.72
C LEU A 18 -38.09 -57.03 18.23
N CYS A 19 -37.96 -56.96 19.55
CA CYS A 19 -37.08 -56.09 20.36
C CYS A 19 -35.60 -56.49 20.16
N SER A 20 -34.54 -55.72 20.44
CA SER A 20 -34.33 -54.38 21.02
C SER A 20 -32.81 -54.11 21.01
N LEU A 21 -32.35 -52.87 20.75
CA LEU A 21 -31.35 -52.08 21.54
C LEU A 21 -30.66 -50.96 20.70
N PRO A 22 -30.33 -49.80 21.30
CA PRO A 22 -29.84 -48.60 20.61
C PRO A 22 -28.30 -48.47 20.59
N TRP A 23 -27.76 -47.88 19.53
CA TRP A 23 -26.36 -47.42 19.50
C TRP A 23 -26.29 -45.96 19.99
N ARG A 24 -25.68 -45.78 21.16
CA ARG A 24 -25.20 -44.51 21.71
C ARG A 24 -23.70 -44.62 22.01
N PRO A 25 -22.98 -43.49 22.05
CA PRO A 25 -21.53 -43.42 21.90
C PRO A 25 -20.79 -43.78 23.20
N ALA A 26 -19.57 -44.32 23.06
CA ALA A 26 -18.72 -44.69 24.18
C ALA A 26 -18.01 -43.46 24.82
N PRO A 27 -18.06 -43.29 26.16
CA PRO A 27 -17.28 -42.32 26.92
C PRO A 27 -16.10 -42.99 27.69
N PRO A 28 -15.27 -42.24 28.45
CA PRO A 28 -13.89 -42.58 28.81
C PRO A 28 -13.78 -43.43 30.09
N ALA A 29 -12.61 -44.03 30.31
CA ALA A 29 -12.30 -44.76 31.53
C ALA A 29 -11.86 -43.80 32.66
N GLU A 30 -12.66 -43.73 33.74
CA GLU A 30 -12.32 -43.14 35.04
C GLU A 30 -11.63 -44.19 35.95
N VAL A 31 -10.69 -43.72 36.78
CA VAL A 31 -10.42 -44.28 38.12
C VAL A 31 -10.49 -43.12 39.12
N LYS A 32 -11.30 -43.28 40.17
CA LYS A 32 -11.51 -42.42 41.34
C LYS A 32 -11.37 -43.30 42.62
N PRO A 33 -11.43 -42.75 43.84
CA PRO A 33 -10.62 -41.69 44.47
C PRO A 33 -10.11 -42.15 45.86
N ILE A 34 -9.37 -41.33 46.61
CA ILE A 34 -9.53 -41.12 48.08
C ILE A 34 -8.55 -40.03 48.54
N SER A 35 -9.03 -39.24 49.50
CA SER A 35 -8.62 -37.91 49.94
C SER A 35 -7.83 -37.87 51.26
N LEU A 36 -7.12 -36.74 51.46
CA LEU A 36 -6.81 -36.03 52.72
C LEU A 36 -5.79 -36.64 53.71
N PHE A 37 -4.68 -35.92 53.95
CA PHE A 37 -4.29 -35.26 55.21
C PHE A 37 -2.78 -34.90 55.23
N SER A 38 -2.46 -33.62 55.45
CA SER A 38 -1.25 -33.16 56.19
C SER A 38 -1.57 -33.19 57.70
N PRO A 39 -0.63 -33.17 58.69
CA PRO A 39 0.69 -32.50 58.68
C PRO A 39 1.84 -33.20 59.48
N ALA A 40 2.98 -32.51 59.60
CA ALA A 40 3.93 -32.45 60.73
C ALA A 40 5.32 -33.14 60.64
N ALA A 41 6.35 -32.32 60.86
CA ALA A 41 7.69 -32.62 61.41
C ALA A 41 7.59 -33.04 62.91
N PRO A 42 8.65 -33.34 63.73
CA PRO A 42 10.09 -33.00 63.59
C PRO A 42 11.16 -34.00 64.16
N SER A 43 12.43 -33.63 63.92
CA SER A 43 13.66 -33.76 64.74
C SER A 43 14.05 -35.02 65.53
N SER A 44 15.31 -35.43 65.27
CA SER A 44 16.44 -35.59 66.21
C SER A 44 16.92 -37.00 66.65
N PHE A 45 18.24 -37.02 66.88
CA PHE A 45 19.07 -37.89 67.75
C PHE A 45 19.93 -39.03 67.15
N CYS A 46 21.21 -38.67 66.91
CA CYS A 46 22.45 -39.22 67.53
C CYS A 46 22.67 -40.76 67.51
N ARG A 47 23.83 -41.35 67.14
CA ARG A 47 25.16 -41.17 67.75
C ARG A 47 26.21 -42.09 67.07
N ARG A 48 27.45 -41.54 66.91
CA ARG A 48 28.80 -42.13 67.17
C ARG A 48 29.26 -43.33 66.32
N LYS A 49 30.49 -43.43 65.81
CA LYS A 49 31.85 -43.13 66.34
C LYS A 49 32.85 -43.38 65.19
N VAL A 50 33.91 -42.58 65.04
CA VAL A 50 35.34 -42.99 64.85
C VAL A 50 36.17 -41.71 65.09
N ALA A 51 36.65 -41.48 66.32
CA ALA A 51 38.00 -41.80 66.83
C ALA A 51 39.10 -40.79 66.41
N ARG A 52 39.76 -40.27 67.43
CA ARG A 52 40.56 -39.03 67.50
C ARG A 52 42.04 -39.42 67.57
N ARG A 53 42.90 -38.72 66.82
CA ARG A 53 44.37 -38.73 66.94
C ARG A 53 44.84 -38.12 68.28
N ARG A 54 45.87 -38.68 68.91
CA ARG A 54 47.17 -38.01 69.20
C ARG A 54 48.16 -38.86 70.01
N THR A 55 49.45 -38.47 69.87
CA THR A 55 50.69 -38.84 70.60
C THR A 55 51.43 -40.05 70.03
N GLY A 56 52.75 -40.09 69.81
CA GLY A 56 53.84 -39.11 70.00
C GLY A 56 55.21 -39.68 69.55
N SER A 57 56.21 -38.79 69.46
CA SER A 57 57.68 -38.96 69.55
C SER A 57 58.49 -39.87 68.59
N GLY A 58 59.44 -39.25 67.87
CA GLY A 58 60.88 -39.55 67.99
C GLY A 58 61.56 -40.37 66.88
N GLY A 59 62.52 -39.77 66.16
CA GLY A 59 63.53 -40.48 65.38
C GLY A 59 64.15 -39.66 64.23
N ILE A 60 65.44 -39.34 64.35
CA ILE A 60 66.28 -38.56 63.41
C ILE A 60 67.15 -39.51 62.57
N LYS A 61 67.30 -39.30 61.25
CA LYS A 61 68.59 -39.11 60.50
C LYS A 61 68.51 -39.33 58.97
N CYS A 62 68.99 -38.30 58.25
CA CYS A 62 69.84 -38.22 57.04
C CYS A 62 69.69 -39.16 55.82
N GLY A 63 69.71 -38.55 54.62
CA GLY A 63 70.25 -39.14 53.38
C GLY A 63 69.59 -38.58 52.10
N ALA A 64 70.38 -37.99 51.21
CA ALA A 64 69.97 -37.20 50.05
C ALA A 64 69.48 -38.02 48.83
N ALA A 65 68.63 -37.41 47.99
CA ALA A 65 68.73 -37.41 46.51
C ALA A 65 67.64 -36.51 45.92
N GLU A 66 68.04 -35.62 45.01
CA GLU A 66 67.16 -34.83 44.14
C GLU A 66 66.33 -35.75 43.22
N ALA A 67 65.05 -35.41 43.05
CA ALA A 67 64.29 -35.68 41.85
C ALA A 67 63.17 -34.64 41.75
N ASP A 68 63.31 -33.75 40.77
CA ASP A 68 62.23 -32.89 40.27
C ASP A 68 61.05 -33.76 39.80
N GLU A 69 59.87 -33.57 40.41
CA GLU A 69 58.60 -33.90 39.74
C GLU A 69 57.71 -32.67 39.75
N ALA A 70 57.72 -31.99 38.61
CA ALA A 70 56.73 -31.00 38.24
C ALA A 70 55.33 -31.65 38.22
N VAL A 71 54.45 -31.22 39.11
CA VAL A 71 53.02 -31.53 39.02
C VAL A 71 52.44 -30.73 37.84
N VAL A 72 52.37 -31.40 36.69
CA VAL A 72 51.62 -30.94 35.53
C VAL A 72 50.15 -30.87 35.91
N SER A 73 49.63 -29.66 36.13
CA SER A 73 48.19 -29.42 36.06
C SER A 73 47.75 -29.69 34.62
N VAL A 74 47.18 -30.86 34.35
CA VAL A 74 46.52 -31.14 33.08
C VAL A 74 45.23 -30.31 33.04
N THR A 75 45.36 -29.04 32.69
CA THR A 75 44.28 -28.30 32.05
C THR A 75 44.04 -29.00 30.71
N LYS A 76 42.98 -29.81 30.61
CA LYS A 76 42.44 -30.20 29.31
C LYS A 76 42.18 -28.89 28.55
N LYS A 77 43.02 -28.57 27.56
CA LYS A 77 42.78 -27.47 26.62
C LYS A 77 41.40 -27.70 26.01
N ARG A 78 40.42 -26.89 26.41
CA ARG A 78 39.09 -26.88 25.81
C ARG A 78 39.27 -26.32 24.40
N THR A 79 39.11 -27.16 23.38
CA THR A 79 39.25 -26.76 21.99
C THR A 79 38.02 -25.97 21.53
N PRO A 80 38.19 -24.87 20.76
CA PRO A 80 37.08 -24.15 20.15
C PRO A 80 36.28 -25.05 19.22
N THR A 81 34.98 -24.79 19.10
CA THR A 81 34.06 -25.56 18.24
C THR A 81 33.76 -24.76 16.98
N LYS A 82 33.79 -25.41 15.82
CA LYS A 82 33.40 -24.80 14.55
C LYS A 82 31.90 -24.93 14.33
N VAL A 83 31.25 -23.83 13.97
CA VAL A 83 29.84 -23.76 13.61
C VAL A 83 29.71 -23.28 12.17
N LYS A 84 28.84 -23.94 11.39
CA LYS A 84 28.57 -23.54 10.00
C LYS A 84 27.35 -22.60 9.96
N ALA A 85 27.51 -21.39 9.46
CA ALA A 85 26.43 -20.45 9.20
C ALA A 85 26.18 -20.35 7.68
N VAL A 86 24.90 -20.34 7.28
CA VAL A 86 24.46 -20.24 5.88
C VAL A 86 23.46 -19.10 5.75
N ALA A 87 23.86 -18.00 5.11
CA ALA A 87 23.02 -16.86 4.80
C ALA A 87 22.38 -17.00 3.41
N THR A 88 21.06 -16.84 3.32
CA THR A 88 20.30 -16.86 2.07
C THR A 88 19.95 -15.44 1.67
N VAL A 89 20.39 -15.03 0.48
CA VAL A 89 20.20 -13.69 -0.08
C VAL A 89 19.34 -13.80 -1.33
N LYS A 90 18.27 -12.99 -1.42
CA LYS A 90 17.49 -12.89 -2.67
C LYS A 90 18.28 -12.04 -3.66
N LEU A 91 18.58 -12.60 -4.83
CA LEU A 91 19.20 -11.84 -5.91
C LEU A 91 18.10 -10.95 -6.52
N ALA A 92 18.31 -9.63 -6.55
CA ALA A 92 17.35 -8.71 -7.18
C ALA A 92 17.02 -9.20 -8.60
N VAL A 93 15.73 -9.33 -8.95
CA VAL A 93 15.27 -9.89 -10.23
C VAL A 93 15.47 -8.84 -11.33
N GLY A 94 16.74 -8.63 -11.67
CA GLY A 94 17.24 -7.91 -12.83
C GLY A 94 17.82 -8.89 -13.85
N GLY A 95 16.97 -9.77 -14.38
CA GLY A 95 17.17 -10.42 -15.67
C GLY A 95 17.87 -11.78 -15.67
N ILE A 96 17.14 -12.77 -16.18
CA ILE A 96 17.64 -14.04 -16.74
C ILE A 96 18.58 -13.80 -17.96
N PHE A 97 18.82 -12.54 -18.36
CA PHE A 97 19.85 -12.14 -19.36
C PHE A 97 20.97 -11.23 -18.81
N SER A 98 21.16 -11.12 -17.49
CA SER A 98 22.30 -10.41 -16.86
C SER A 98 23.67 -11.10 -17.03
N HIS A 99 23.85 -11.87 -18.10
CA HIS A 99 25.05 -12.68 -18.31
C HIS A 99 26.22 -11.94 -19.00
N VAL A 100 26.13 -10.64 -19.29
CA VAL A 100 27.22 -9.91 -19.98
C VAL A 100 27.31 -8.43 -19.54
N GLY A 101 28.10 -8.10 -18.50
CA GLY A 101 28.39 -6.71 -18.13
C GLY A 101 29.30 -6.53 -16.90
N ILE A 102 30.32 -5.67 -17.01
CA ILE A 102 31.59 -5.59 -16.22
C ILE A 102 31.44 -5.33 -14.69
N THR A 103 30.24 -5.04 -14.17
CA THR A 103 30.00 -4.90 -12.71
C THR A 103 29.95 -6.24 -11.97
N ARG A 104 29.89 -7.36 -12.70
CA ARG A 104 30.19 -8.69 -12.15
C ARG A 104 31.62 -8.75 -11.55
N GLY A 105 32.61 -8.02 -12.07
CA GLY A 105 34.02 -8.20 -11.70
C GLY A 105 34.37 -8.08 -10.21
N LEU A 106 34.01 -6.99 -9.51
CA LEU A 106 34.46 -6.76 -8.13
C LEU A 106 33.65 -7.52 -7.07
N ASP A 107 32.33 -7.57 -7.24
CA ASP A 107 31.45 -8.37 -6.37
C ASP A 107 31.66 -9.88 -6.62
N ASP A 108 31.91 -10.31 -7.88
CA ASP A 108 32.31 -11.70 -8.15
C ASP A 108 33.74 -12.00 -7.65
N ILE A 109 34.67 -11.02 -7.61
CA ILE A 109 36.00 -11.19 -7.01
C ILE A 109 35.90 -11.30 -5.47
N ALA A 110 35.05 -10.52 -4.80
CA ALA A 110 34.78 -10.66 -3.37
C ALA A 110 34.10 -12.01 -3.06
N ASP A 111 33.17 -12.45 -3.91
CA ASP A 111 32.56 -13.80 -3.86
C ASP A 111 33.61 -14.92 -4.07
N VAL A 112 34.56 -14.72 -4.98
CA VAL A 112 35.66 -15.66 -5.28
C VAL A 112 36.76 -15.65 -4.23
N LEU A 113 37.03 -14.51 -3.58
CA LEU A 113 37.97 -14.35 -2.45
C LEU A 113 37.32 -14.66 -1.09
N GLY A 114 36.02 -14.97 -1.09
CA GLY A 114 35.25 -15.37 0.09
C GLY A 114 35.00 -14.26 1.12
N ARG A 115 34.93 -12.99 0.69
CA ARG A 115 34.68 -11.81 1.53
C ARG A 115 33.42 -11.06 1.11
N SER A 116 32.29 -11.75 1.02
CA SER A 116 31.02 -11.16 0.55
C SER A 116 30.20 -10.57 1.70
N LEU A 117 30.04 -11.34 2.78
CA LEU A 117 29.39 -10.90 4.01
C LEU A 117 30.30 -11.17 5.18
N TYR A 118 30.27 -10.33 6.20
CA TYR A 118 30.90 -10.62 7.48
C TYR A 118 29.82 -10.89 8.51
N LEU A 119 29.80 -12.11 9.04
CA LEU A 119 28.81 -12.59 10.01
C LEU A 119 29.46 -12.71 11.37
N GLU A 120 28.93 -12.03 12.39
CA GLU A 120 29.40 -12.13 13.78
C GLU A 120 28.27 -12.64 14.68
N LEU A 121 28.55 -13.74 15.39
CA LEU A 121 27.64 -14.33 16.35
C LEU A 121 27.73 -13.58 17.68
N LEU A 122 26.56 -13.34 18.28
CA LEU A 122 26.40 -12.74 19.60
C LEU A 122 25.85 -13.76 20.59
N SER A 123 26.43 -13.79 21.79
CA SER A 123 25.98 -14.65 22.88
C SER A 123 24.84 -14.02 23.66
N THR A 124 23.96 -14.85 24.21
CA THR A 124 22.93 -14.44 25.18
C THR A 124 23.50 -14.14 26.57
N GLU A 125 24.76 -14.54 26.84
CA GLU A 125 25.42 -14.45 28.16
C GLU A 125 26.49 -13.34 28.22
N LEU A 126 26.74 -12.82 29.43
CA LEU A 126 27.87 -11.91 29.72
C LEU A 126 29.16 -12.68 30.03
N ASP A 127 30.31 -12.01 29.90
CA ASP A 127 31.63 -12.55 30.23
C ASP A 127 31.82 -12.63 31.76
N ALA A 128 31.92 -13.87 32.28
CA ALA A 128 32.13 -14.14 33.70
C ALA A 128 33.56 -13.81 34.19
N GLY A 129 34.53 -13.62 33.29
CA GLY A 129 35.96 -13.47 33.60
C GLY A 129 36.41 -12.08 34.07
N LYS A 130 35.51 -11.08 34.08
CA LYS A 130 35.82 -9.68 34.45
C LYS A 130 34.95 -9.13 35.59
N LEU A 131 34.50 -9.99 36.49
CA LEU A 131 33.93 -9.58 37.78
C LEU A 131 35.04 -9.00 38.66
N SER A 132 35.34 -7.71 38.53
CA SER A 132 36.02 -6.97 39.61
C SER A 132 34.97 -6.47 40.60
N GLU A 133 35.30 -6.47 41.89
CA GLU A 133 34.39 -6.18 43.04
C GLU A 133 33.73 -4.78 43.04
N LEU A 134 33.79 -4.03 41.94
CA LEU A 134 33.18 -2.71 41.75
C LEU A 134 32.30 -2.60 40.48
N ALA A 135 32.12 -3.68 39.71
CA ALA A 135 31.25 -3.70 38.53
C ALA A 135 30.18 -4.80 38.66
N GLU A 136 29.02 -4.46 39.20
CA GLU A 136 27.82 -5.33 39.23
C GLU A 136 27.22 -5.59 37.82
N THR A 137 27.86 -5.11 36.75
CA THR A 137 27.44 -5.28 35.35
C THR A 137 28.57 -5.96 34.55
N GLY A 138 28.49 -7.28 34.34
CA GLY A 138 29.43 -7.99 33.47
C GLY A 138 29.48 -7.37 32.06
N LEU A 139 30.62 -7.50 31.35
CA LEU A 139 30.78 -7.03 29.97
C LEU A 139 30.23 -8.07 28.98
N GLU A 140 29.76 -7.63 27.81
CA GLU A 140 29.34 -8.53 26.72
C GLU A 140 30.49 -9.45 26.29
N LYS A 141 30.21 -10.73 26.04
CA LYS A 141 31.19 -11.63 25.44
C LYS A 141 31.64 -11.09 24.09
N LYS A 142 32.92 -11.31 23.75
CA LYS A 142 33.47 -10.86 22.47
C LYS A 142 32.71 -11.51 21.31
N ALA A 143 32.09 -10.69 20.47
CA ALA A 143 31.46 -11.15 19.24
C ALA A 143 32.48 -11.93 18.39
N THR A 144 32.05 -13.05 17.85
CA THR A 144 32.92 -13.98 17.11
C THR A 144 32.37 -14.14 15.71
N GLY A 145 33.17 -13.84 14.70
CA GLY A 145 32.70 -13.81 13.32
C GLY A 145 33.76 -14.18 12.30
N ASN A 146 33.28 -14.44 11.09
CA ASN A 146 34.11 -14.75 9.94
C ASN A 146 33.40 -14.29 8.65
N TYR A 147 34.15 -14.23 7.57
CA TYR A 147 33.58 -13.93 6.26
C TYR A 147 32.78 -15.12 5.73
N ALA A 148 31.63 -14.83 5.13
CA ALA A 148 30.83 -15.77 4.38
C ALA A 148 31.17 -15.66 2.89
N HIS A 149 31.32 -16.81 2.25
CA HIS A 149 31.63 -16.96 0.83
C HIS A 149 30.48 -17.63 0.11
N ARG A 150 30.31 -17.35 -1.17
CA ARG A 150 29.20 -17.91 -1.95
C ARG A 150 29.33 -19.43 -2.14
N ALA A 151 28.29 -20.18 -1.83
CA ALA A 151 28.24 -21.64 -2.02
C ALA A 151 28.18 -22.03 -3.50
N ARG A 152 28.71 -23.20 -3.87
CA ARG A 152 28.59 -23.74 -5.24
C ARG A 152 27.13 -24.04 -5.58
N LEU A 153 26.64 -23.49 -6.70
CA LEU A 153 25.25 -23.57 -7.17
C LEU A 153 24.66 -24.99 -7.10
N GLY A 154 23.57 -25.13 -6.34
CA GLY A 154 22.64 -26.24 -6.43
C GLY A 154 21.23 -25.75 -6.10
N GLY A 155 20.28 -25.94 -7.01
CA GLY A 155 18.84 -25.78 -6.77
C GLY A 155 18.16 -24.61 -7.46
N ASP A 156 18.26 -23.40 -6.91
CA ASP A 156 17.40 -22.26 -7.30
C ASP A 156 18.15 -21.13 -8.00
N LYS A 157 17.57 -20.64 -9.11
CA LYS A 157 18.15 -19.56 -9.94
C LYS A 157 17.94 -18.15 -9.36
N GLU A 158 17.12 -18.00 -8.32
CA GLU A 158 16.69 -16.70 -7.77
C GLU A 158 17.32 -16.35 -6.40
N GLU A 159 18.03 -17.29 -5.76
CA GLU A 159 18.62 -17.10 -4.42
C GLU A 159 20.10 -17.45 -4.40
N GLY A 160 20.89 -16.61 -3.73
CA GLY A 160 22.31 -16.84 -3.43
C GLY A 160 22.51 -17.33 -2.00
N LYS A 161 23.23 -18.44 -1.82
CA LYS A 161 23.62 -18.94 -0.49
C LYS A 161 25.08 -18.59 -0.19
N TYR A 162 25.34 -18.08 1.01
CA TYR A 162 26.64 -17.67 1.50
C TYR A 162 26.99 -18.45 2.77
N GLU A 163 28.11 -19.16 2.78
CA GLU A 163 28.52 -20.03 3.87
C GLU A 163 29.72 -19.47 4.63
N SER A 164 29.72 -19.60 5.95
CA SER A 164 30.84 -19.25 6.82
C SER A 164 31.07 -20.33 7.87
N GLU A 165 32.34 -20.64 8.16
CA GLU A 165 32.73 -21.43 9.32
C GLU A 165 33.26 -20.49 10.41
N ILE A 166 32.60 -20.47 11.57
CA ILE A 166 32.90 -19.57 12.68
C ILE A 166 33.37 -20.42 13.88
N GLU A 167 34.54 -20.08 14.44
CA GLU A 167 35.12 -20.77 15.60
C GLU A 167 34.66 -20.11 16.90
N ILE A 168 33.75 -20.77 17.64
CA ILE A 168 33.26 -20.30 18.94
C ILE A 168 34.01 -20.95 20.11
N GLU A 169 34.26 -20.17 21.16
CA GLU A 169 34.84 -20.67 22.41
C GLU A 169 33.90 -21.66 23.12
N TYR A 170 34.47 -22.57 23.91
CA TYR A 170 33.69 -23.63 24.57
C TYR A 170 32.60 -23.08 25.51
N ASP A 171 32.87 -21.94 26.13
CA ASP A 171 31.98 -21.21 27.02
C ASP A 171 31.30 -20.04 26.33
N PHE A 172 31.18 -20.04 24.99
CA PHE A 172 30.48 -18.97 24.25
C PHE A 172 29.02 -18.82 24.69
N GLY A 173 28.34 -19.91 25.06
CA GLY A 173 26.92 -19.91 25.43
C GLY A 173 25.98 -20.00 24.23
N GLU A 174 24.68 -19.75 24.44
CA GLU A 174 23.67 -19.77 23.38
C GLU A 174 23.83 -18.57 22.43
N ILE A 175 23.65 -18.79 21.12
CA ILE A 175 23.69 -17.74 20.10
C ILE A 175 22.34 -17.01 20.08
N GLY A 176 22.34 -15.71 20.40
CA GLY A 176 21.14 -14.89 20.51
C GLY A 176 20.87 -13.97 19.32
N ALA A 177 21.90 -13.58 18.58
CA ALA A 177 21.80 -12.69 17.43
C ALA A 177 23.00 -12.81 16.50
N VAL A 178 22.87 -12.25 15.30
CA VAL A 178 23.93 -12.15 14.29
C VAL A 178 24.08 -10.70 13.84
N LEU A 179 25.30 -10.17 13.88
CA LEU A 179 25.64 -8.92 13.18
C LEU A 179 26.10 -9.25 11.77
N VAL A 180 25.62 -8.46 10.82
CA VAL A 180 25.90 -8.61 9.40
C VAL A 180 26.50 -7.32 8.88
N THR A 181 27.68 -7.43 8.27
CA THR A 181 28.25 -6.37 7.44
C THR A 181 28.18 -6.81 5.99
N ASN A 182 27.54 -5.99 5.16
CA ASN A 182 27.53 -6.19 3.72
C ASN A 182 28.78 -5.54 3.12
N GLU A 183 29.67 -6.37 2.57
CA GLU A 183 30.91 -5.91 1.96
C GLU A 183 30.71 -5.49 0.50
N HIS A 184 29.54 -5.75 -0.10
CA HIS A 184 29.20 -5.28 -1.44
C HIS A 184 28.96 -3.77 -1.47
N HIS A 185 29.15 -3.17 -2.65
CA HIS A 185 28.85 -1.75 -2.90
C HIS A 185 27.37 -1.46 -3.13
N LYS A 186 26.52 -2.49 -3.14
CA LYS A 186 25.07 -2.38 -3.29
C LYS A 186 24.39 -3.06 -2.12
N GLU A 187 23.19 -2.60 -1.80
CA GLU A 187 22.33 -3.28 -0.84
C GLU A 187 21.98 -4.70 -1.30
N ILE A 188 21.75 -5.57 -0.34
CA ILE A 188 21.29 -6.95 -0.56
C ILE A 188 20.05 -7.24 0.26
N TYR A 189 19.16 -8.08 -0.24
CA TYR A 189 18.01 -8.54 0.54
C TYR A 189 18.33 -9.87 1.23
N LEU A 190 18.50 -9.84 2.55
CA LEU A 190 18.83 -11.01 3.35
C LEU A 190 17.53 -11.68 3.83
N LYS A 191 17.31 -12.94 3.44
CA LYS A 191 16.15 -13.74 3.85
C LYS A 191 16.37 -14.38 5.21
N ASP A 192 17.33 -15.31 5.29
CA ASP A 192 17.56 -16.14 6.47
C ASP A 192 19.06 -16.34 6.73
N ILE A 193 19.43 -16.57 7.98
CA ILE A 193 20.73 -17.13 8.37
C ILE A 193 20.48 -18.41 9.17
N VAL A 194 20.96 -19.55 8.66
CA VAL A 194 20.86 -20.86 9.32
C VAL A 194 22.20 -21.24 9.92
N ILE A 195 22.21 -21.49 11.23
CA ILE A 195 23.41 -21.83 12.00
C ILE A 195 23.30 -23.30 12.42
N HIS A 196 24.17 -24.15 11.90
CA HIS A 196 24.21 -25.57 12.21
C HIS A 196 25.10 -25.84 13.42
N THR A 197 24.49 -26.20 14.55
CA THR A 197 25.20 -26.57 15.78
C THR A 197 25.29 -28.09 15.91
N ILE A 198 26.40 -28.59 16.47
CA ILE A 198 26.58 -30.02 16.78
C ILE A 198 26.15 -30.22 18.24
N ASP A 199 25.05 -30.93 18.47
CA ASP A 199 24.61 -31.30 19.82
C ASP A 199 25.59 -32.33 20.42
N ARG A 200 25.96 -32.16 21.69
CA ARG A 200 26.89 -33.03 22.43
C ARG A 200 26.18 -33.97 23.41
N SER A 201 24.86 -34.04 23.39
CA SER A 201 24.13 -35.10 24.07
C SER A 201 24.17 -36.38 23.22
N ASP A 202 24.24 -37.56 23.86
CA ASP A 202 24.48 -38.88 23.23
C ASP A 202 23.40 -39.37 22.23
N ASN A 203 22.57 -38.47 21.68
CA ASN A 203 21.70 -38.70 20.54
C ASN A 203 22.06 -37.71 19.41
N HIS A 204 22.63 -38.23 18.33
CA HIS A 204 23.10 -37.50 17.15
C HIS A 204 21.97 -36.79 16.35
N GLU A 205 21.36 -35.73 16.88
CA GLU A 205 20.55 -34.80 16.08
C GLU A 205 21.25 -33.43 15.99
N ALA A 206 21.63 -33.02 14.78
CA ALA A 206 22.16 -31.69 14.53
C ALA A 206 21.02 -30.65 14.65
N LYS A 207 21.06 -29.79 15.67
CA LYS A 207 20.08 -28.70 15.81
C LYS A 207 20.53 -27.48 15.01
N ALA A 208 19.69 -27.03 14.09
CA ALA A 208 19.89 -25.80 13.33
C ALA A 208 19.13 -24.64 14.00
N LEU A 209 19.79 -23.51 14.21
CA LEU A 209 19.19 -22.25 14.63
C LEU A 209 18.96 -21.39 13.38
N THR A 210 17.72 -21.09 13.05
CA THR A 210 17.37 -20.18 11.96
C THR A 210 17.12 -18.78 12.51
N VAL A 211 17.71 -17.79 11.87
CA VAL A 211 17.50 -16.36 12.10
C VAL A 211 16.79 -15.81 10.87
N HIS A 212 15.51 -15.48 11.00
CA HIS A 212 14.70 -14.91 9.93
C HIS A 212 14.95 -13.40 9.85
N CYS A 213 15.52 -12.95 8.74
CA CYS A 213 15.99 -11.57 8.57
C CYS A 213 15.02 -10.71 7.76
N HIS A 214 14.57 -11.21 6.60
CA HIS A 214 13.63 -10.55 5.67
C HIS A 214 13.83 -9.04 5.48
N SER A 215 15.08 -8.57 5.34
CA SER A 215 15.41 -7.14 5.37
C SER A 215 16.53 -6.79 4.40
N TRP A 216 16.53 -5.54 3.94
CA TRP A 216 17.58 -4.97 3.11
C TRP A 216 18.80 -4.56 3.93
N VAL A 217 19.95 -5.15 3.67
CA VAL A 217 21.23 -4.81 4.29
C VAL A 217 21.95 -3.80 3.39
N HIS A 218 22.06 -2.56 3.87
CA HIS A 218 22.78 -1.49 3.17
C HIS A 218 24.27 -1.84 2.97
N SER A 219 24.89 -1.26 1.96
CA SER A 219 26.32 -1.36 1.74
C SER A 219 27.09 -0.66 2.86
N LYS A 220 28.16 -1.26 3.36
CA LYS A 220 29.00 -0.64 4.41
C LYS A 220 29.62 0.71 4.00
N PHE A 221 29.64 0.99 2.70
CA PHE A 221 30.15 2.23 2.13
C PHE A 221 29.11 3.35 2.16
N ASP A 222 27.82 3.00 2.22
CA ASP A 222 26.72 3.94 2.37
C ASP A 222 26.47 4.24 3.86
N ASN A 223 26.50 3.20 4.70
CA ASN A 223 26.41 3.32 6.15
C ASN A 223 27.30 2.27 6.84
N LYS A 224 28.14 2.70 7.78
CA LYS A 224 29.10 1.83 8.49
C LYS A 224 28.50 1.04 9.65
N GLU A 225 27.26 1.36 10.03
CA GLU A 225 26.57 0.69 11.14
C GLU A 225 26.20 -0.74 10.76
N LYS A 226 26.58 -1.72 11.59
CA LYS A 226 26.31 -3.14 11.30
C LYS A 226 24.83 -3.43 11.49
N ARG A 227 24.25 -4.27 10.63
CA ARG A 227 22.86 -4.73 10.80
C ARG A 227 22.81 -5.87 11.81
N ILE A 228 21.90 -5.79 12.78
CA ILE A 228 21.65 -6.87 13.73
C ILE A 228 20.38 -7.64 13.36
N PHE A 229 20.44 -8.96 13.50
CA PHE A 229 19.30 -9.86 13.37
C PHE A 229 19.24 -10.78 14.57
N PHE A 230 18.11 -10.78 15.27
CA PHE A 230 17.92 -11.58 16.47
C PHE A 230 17.39 -12.97 16.13
N ALA A 231 17.75 -13.96 16.95
CA ALA A 231 17.16 -15.29 16.88
C ALA A 231 15.63 -15.25 17.01
N THR A 232 14.97 -16.28 16.49
CA THR A 232 13.51 -16.36 16.35
C THR A 232 12.73 -16.29 17.67
N LYS A 233 13.36 -16.58 18.81
CA LYS A 233 12.68 -16.57 20.11
C LYS A 233 12.33 -15.15 20.55
N SER A 234 11.08 -14.97 21.00
CA SER A 234 10.59 -13.70 21.58
C SER A 234 10.97 -13.54 23.05
N TYR A 235 11.13 -12.29 23.47
CA TYR A 235 11.41 -11.91 24.85
C TYR A 235 10.70 -10.60 25.20
N LEU A 236 10.05 -10.56 26.36
CA LEU A 236 9.71 -9.29 27.00
C LEU A 236 10.99 -8.51 27.38
N PRO A 237 10.94 -7.18 27.56
CA PRO A 237 12.11 -6.42 27.99
C PRO A 237 12.77 -6.99 29.26
N SER A 238 11.96 -7.38 30.26
CA SER A 238 12.42 -8.00 31.52
C SER A 238 13.08 -9.37 31.35
N GLU A 239 12.69 -10.12 30.32
CA GLU A 239 13.18 -11.46 30.00
C GLU A 239 14.36 -11.45 29.03
N THR A 240 14.74 -10.28 28.52
CA THR A 240 15.82 -10.17 27.54
C THR A 240 17.13 -10.65 28.14
N PRO A 241 17.81 -11.65 27.52
CA PRO A 241 19.09 -12.15 28.01
C PRO A 241 20.10 -11.02 28.17
N SER A 242 20.90 -11.08 29.25
CA SER A 242 21.77 -9.98 29.65
C SER A 242 22.79 -9.60 28.58
N GLY A 243 23.28 -10.57 27.78
CA GLY A 243 24.17 -10.32 26.64
C GLY A 243 23.53 -9.61 25.44
N LEU A 244 22.20 -9.49 25.39
CA LEU A 244 21.46 -8.86 24.28
C LEU A 244 20.83 -7.50 24.63
N ARG A 245 20.77 -7.10 25.91
CA ARG A 245 20.02 -5.91 26.35
C ARG A 245 20.48 -4.62 25.67
N ARG A 246 21.80 -4.37 25.63
CA ARG A 246 22.36 -3.19 24.96
C ARG A 246 22.09 -3.20 23.46
N TYR A 247 22.13 -4.36 22.81
CA TYR A 247 21.84 -4.47 21.38
C TYR A 247 20.36 -4.21 21.07
N ARG A 248 19.44 -4.68 21.93
CA ARG A 248 18.01 -4.36 21.88
C ARG A 248 17.77 -2.85 21.94
N GLU A 249 18.37 -2.17 22.92
CA GLU A 249 18.26 -0.71 23.09
C GLU A 249 18.91 0.05 21.93
N LYS A 250 20.09 -0.39 21.47
CA LYS A 250 20.82 0.24 20.37
C LYS A 250 20.04 0.18 19.06
N GLU A 251 19.43 -0.97 18.73
CA GLU A 251 18.61 -1.09 17.52
C GLU A 251 17.41 -0.13 17.55
N LEU A 252 16.70 -0.05 18.69
CA LEU A 252 15.59 0.90 18.84
C LEU A 252 16.05 2.37 18.74
N ALA A 253 17.25 2.70 19.21
CA ALA A 253 17.81 4.04 19.04
C ALA A 253 18.12 4.35 17.56
N LEU A 254 18.64 3.38 16.81
CA LEU A 254 18.91 3.51 15.37
C LEU A 254 17.61 3.66 14.55
N LEU A 255 16.58 2.90 14.88
CA LEU A 255 15.26 2.97 14.23
C LEU A 255 14.55 4.31 14.50
N ARG A 256 14.75 4.91 15.69
CA ARG A 256 14.22 6.25 16.01
C ARG A 256 14.95 7.38 15.29
N GLY A 257 16.25 7.22 15.05
CA GLY A 257 17.10 8.27 14.53
C GLY A 257 17.20 9.47 15.48
N ASP A 258 17.61 10.62 14.95
CA ASP A 258 17.85 11.85 15.71
C ASP A 258 16.79 12.95 15.50
N GLY A 259 15.77 12.69 14.68
CA GLY A 259 14.70 13.63 14.34
C GLY A 259 15.08 14.77 13.38
N THR A 260 16.31 14.76 12.82
CA THR A 260 16.80 15.85 11.96
C THR A 260 17.20 15.37 10.58
N GLY A 261 17.43 16.28 9.63
CA GLY A 261 17.92 15.97 8.29
C GLY A 261 16.90 15.32 7.35
N GLU A 262 17.22 15.35 6.05
CA GLU A 262 16.47 14.67 4.99
C GLU A 262 16.80 13.17 4.99
N ARG A 263 15.76 12.34 4.89
CA ARG A 263 15.90 10.87 4.90
C ARG A 263 16.45 10.33 3.58
N LYS A 264 17.25 9.27 3.66
CA LYS A 264 17.91 8.61 2.51
C LYS A 264 17.32 7.22 2.27
N THR A 265 17.33 6.76 1.02
CA THR A 265 16.60 5.55 0.61
C THR A 265 17.04 4.27 1.30
N PHE A 266 18.28 4.17 1.78
CA PHE A 266 18.80 3.01 2.51
C PHE A 266 18.55 3.07 4.04
N GLU A 267 18.03 4.18 4.55
CA GLU A 267 17.78 4.35 5.98
C GLU A 267 16.55 3.57 6.44
N ARG A 268 16.54 3.22 7.72
CA ARG A 268 15.43 2.52 8.41
C ARG A 268 14.91 3.37 9.57
N ILE A 269 14.90 4.68 9.38
CA ILE A 269 14.51 5.63 10.42
C ILE A 269 13.01 5.89 10.33
N TYR A 270 12.31 5.61 11.41
CA TYR A 270 10.88 5.81 11.60
C TYR A 270 10.67 7.05 12.46
N ASP A 271 9.96 8.04 11.94
CA ASP A 271 9.67 9.29 12.65
C ASP A 271 8.41 9.95 12.09
N TYR A 272 7.87 10.94 12.81
CA TYR A 272 6.58 11.55 12.51
C TYR A 272 6.72 12.93 11.87
N ASP A 273 5.78 13.25 11.00
CA ASP A 273 5.56 14.61 10.54
C ASP A 273 4.07 14.79 10.19
N VAL A 274 3.64 16.03 10.01
CA VAL A 274 2.28 16.41 9.61
C VAL A 274 2.10 16.27 8.10
N TYR A 275 0.87 16.29 7.58
CA TYR A 275 0.63 16.29 6.14
C TYR A 275 0.83 17.69 5.56
N ASN A 276 2.09 18.10 5.45
CA ASN A 276 2.55 19.34 4.83
C ASN A 276 3.20 19.10 3.45
N ASP A 277 3.14 17.87 2.91
CA ASP A 277 3.76 17.43 1.65
C ASP A 277 2.74 17.22 0.50
N LEU A 278 1.46 17.54 0.73
CA LEU A 278 0.39 17.39 -0.27
C LEU A 278 0.33 18.53 -1.28
N GLY A 279 0.67 19.76 -0.87
CA GLY A 279 0.67 20.94 -1.72
C GLY A 279 1.94 21.08 -2.58
N ASP A 280 1.86 21.80 -3.70
CA ASP A 280 3.02 22.13 -4.55
C ASP A 280 3.13 23.63 -4.91
N PRO A 281 3.18 24.53 -3.91
CA PRO A 281 3.13 25.98 -4.13
C PRO A 281 4.37 26.53 -4.85
N ASP A 282 5.50 25.80 -4.82
CA ASP A 282 6.72 26.16 -5.54
C ASP A 282 6.54 26.00 -7.06
N ALA A 283 5.80 24.98 -7.50
CA ALA A 283 5.46 24.77 -8.91
C ALA A 283 4.32 25.69 -9.36
N ASP A 284 3.24 25.76 -8.59
CA ASP A 284 2.04 26.54 -8.89
C ASP A 284 1.35 27.02 -7.60
N ALA A 285 1.05 28.32 -7.51
CA ALA A 285 0.43 28.89 -6.32
C ALA A 285 -0.96 28.30 -6.04
N ASP A 286 -1.70 27.89 -7.07
CA ASP A 286 -3.03 27.27 -6.92
C ASP A 286 -2.96 25.83 -6.38
N LYS A 287 -1.75 25.27 -6.28
CA LYS A 287 -1.47 23.98 -5.63
C LYS A 287 -1.06 24.12 -4.17
N ALA A 288 -1.14 25.31 -3.58
CA ALA A 288 -1.03 25.46 -2.14
C ALA A 288 -2.17 24.69 -1.44
N ARG A 289 -1.86 23.94 -0.39
CA ARG A 289 -2.84 23.22 0.44
C ARG A 289 -2.55 23.51 1.91
N PRO A 290 -3.58 23.52 2.76
CA PRO A 290 -3.36 23.67 4.19
C PRO A 290 -2.61 22.45 4.74
N ILE A 291 -1.87 22.67 5.82
CA ILE A 291 -1.22 21.60 6.58
C ILE A 291 -2.27 20.89 7.43
N LEU A 292 -2.27 19.56 7.40
CA LEU A 292 -3.16 18.75 8.22
C LEU A 292 -2.36 18.08 9.34
N GLY A 293 -2.83 18.24 10.57
CA GLY A 293 -2.17 17.79 11.78
C GLY A 293 -1.36 18.88 12.47
N GLY A 294 -1.31 18.86 13.80
CA GLY A 294 -0.56 19.82 14.61
C GLY A 294 -1.30 21.13 14.91
N SER A 295 -2.58 21.22 14.55
CA SER A 295 -3.47 22.34 14.85
C SER A 295 -4.82 21.84 15.35
N LYS A 296 -5.59 22.70 16.02
CA LYS A 296 -6.96 22.36 16.44
C LYS A 296 -7.97 22.54 15.31
N GLU A 297 -7.66 23.40 14.35
CA GLU A 297 -8.52 23.73 13.21
C GLU A 297 -8.51 22.63 12.15
N LEU A 298 -7.36 21.98 11.94
CA LEU A 298 -7.18 20.88 11.00
C LEU A 298 -6.43 19.72 11.68
N PRO A 299 -7.04 19.05 12.68
CA PRO A 299 -6.41 17.92 13.36
C PRO A 299 -6.29 16.73 12.41
N TYR A 300 -5.22 15.96 12.51
CA TYR A 300 -5.01 14.79 11.65
C TYR A 300 -4.00 13.79 12.23
N PRO A 301 -4.10 12.48 11.92
CA PRO A 301 -3.02 11.55 12.20
C PRO A 301 -1.68 12.01 11.60
N ARG A 302 -0.56 11.63 12.23
CA ARG A 302 0.79 11.87 11.69
C ARG A 302 1.13 10.85 10.60
N ARG A 303 2.06 11.22 9.73
CA ARG A 303 2.64 10.38 8.67
C ARG A 303 4.14 10.17 8.89
N CYS A 304 4.76 9.32 8.08
CA CYS A 304 6.20 9.14 8.06
C CYS A 304 6.95 10.42 7.67
N ARG A 305 7.87 10.87 8.52
CA ARG A 305 8.77 12.01 8.24
C ARG A 305 9.70 11.69 7.08
N THR A 306 9.82 12.63 6.16
CA THR A 306 10.71 12.58 4.98
C THR A 306 11.86 13.58 5.12
N GLY A 307 11.61 14.71 5.80
CA GLY A 307 12.63 15.70 6.15
C GLY A 307 13.19 16.48 4.96
N ARG A 308 12.48 16.54 3.83
CA ARG A 308 12.91 17.39 2.69
C ARG A 308 12.81 18.86 3.09
N ASP A 309 13.53 19.69 2.33
CA ASP A 309 13.51 21.14 2.52
C ASP A 309 12.09 21.71 2.46
N ARG A 310 11.86 22.81 3.16
CA ARG A 310 10.62 23.59 3.02
C ARG A 310 10.54 24.27 1.65
N THR A 311 9.32 24.59 1.23
CA THR A 311 9.06 25.36 0.01
C THR A 311 9.75 26.73 0.06
N LYS A 312 10.24 27.21 -1.09
CA LYS A 312 11.00 28.47 -1.18
C LYS A 312 10.10 29.69 -1.36
N LYS A 313 8.93 29.52 -1.97
CA LYS A 313 7.99 30.60 -2.27
C LYS A 313 6.94 30.70 -1.15
N VAL A 314 7.22 31.49 -0.12
CA VAL A 314 6.16 31.96 0.78
C VAL A 314 5.38 33.08 0.06
N ARG A 315 4.32 32.72 -0.66
CA ARG A 315 3.36 33.67 -1.23
C ARG A 315 2.16 33.84 -0.28
N ILE A 316 1.36 34.89 -0.48
CA ILE A 316 0.09 35.07 0.26
C ILE A 316 -0.76 33.80 0.08
N GLY A 317 -1.12 33.14 1.18
CA GLY A 317 -1.89 31.89 1.18
C GLY A 317 -1.06 30.59 1.13
N THR A 318 0.28 30.67 1.11
CA THR A 318 1.15 29.49 1.21
C THR A 318 1.69 29.35 2.63
N ASP A 319 1.50 28.18 3.25
CA ASP A 319 2.07 27.90 4.57
C ASP A 319 3.60 27.75 4.47
N PRO A 320 4.40 28.58 5.19
CA PRO A 320 5.87 28.50 5.17
C PRO A 320 6.44 27.19 5.71
N LEU A 321 5.62 26.36 6.36
CA LEU A 321 5.97 25.02 6.84
C LEU A 321 5.69 23.92 5.81
N SER A 322 5.17 24.25 4.62
CA SER A 322 4.95 23.28 3.54
C SER A 322 6.27 22.66 3.11
N GLU A 323 6.30 21.33 3.03
CA GLU A 323 7.46 20.57 2.55
C GLU A 323 7.53 20.65 1.02
N LYS A 324 8.74 20.82 0.49
CA LYS A 324 8.96 20.93 -0.94
C LYS A 324 8.68 19.60 -1.63
N ARG A 325 7.96 19.66 -2.75
CA ARG A 325 7.78 18.50 -3.65
C ARG A 325 8.99 18.29 -4.56
N GLY A 326 9.39 17.03 -4.72
CA GLY A 326 10.48 16.58 -5.59
C GLY A 326 11.32 15.47 -4.95
N GLY A 327 11.94 14.64 -5.78
CA GLY A 327 12.65 13.43 -5.31
C GLY A 327 11.69 12.26 -5.03
N SER A 328 12.20 11.16 -4.47
CA SER A 328 11.39 10.03 -4.01
C SER A 328 10.73 10.35 -2.67
N PHE A 329 9.49 9.90 -2.46
CA PHE A 329 8.88 9.93 -1.13
C PHE A 329 9.56 8.88 -0.26
N TYR A 330 10.34 9.31 0.72
CA TYR A 330 11.03 8.39 1.61
C TYR A 330 10.04 7.59 2.43
N ILE A 331 10.37 6.32 2.56
CA ILE A 331 9.89 5.37 3.56
C ILE A 331 11.10 4.58 4.08
N PRO A 332 11.05 4.07 5.32
CA PRO A 332 12.06 3.17 5.84
C PRO A 332 12.27 1.98 4.88
N ARG A 333 13.52 1.64 4.60
CA ARG A 333 13.87 0.74 3.48
C ARG A 333 13.14 -0.61 3.46
N ASP A 334 12.85 -1.15 4.64
CA ASP A 334 12.16 -2.45 4.79
C ASP A 334 10.65 -2.37 4.55
N GLU A 335 10.07 -1.18 4.53
CA GLU A 335 8.64 -0.95 4.24
C GLU A 335 8.35 -0.91 2.72
N ALA A 336 9.39 -0.86 1.90
CA ALA A 336 9.27 -0.78 0.45
C ALA A 336 8.64 -2.05 -0.12
N PHE A 337 7.83 -1.88 -1.15
CA PHE A 337 7.24 -3.02 -1.87
C PHE A 337 8.29 -4.04 -2.31
N SER A 338 7.86 -5.30 -2.36
CA SER A 338 8.57 -6.34 -3.08
C SER A 338 8.72 -5.98 -4.56
N GLU A 339 9.63 -6.63 -5.28
CA GLU A 339 9.75 -6.41 -6.73
C GLU A 339 8.46 -6.78 -7.49
N VAL A 340 7.73 -7.80 -7.05
CA VAL A 340 6.45 -8.24 -7.63
C VAL A 340 5.39 -7.16 -7.43
N LYS A 341 5.25 -6.66 -6.20
CA LYS A 341 4.26 -5.62 -5.90
C LYS A 341 4.64 -4.26 -6.49
N ASN A 342 5.92 -3.91 -6.52
CA ASN A 342 6.42 -2.71 -7.20
C ASN A 342 6.23 -2.79 -8.72
N GLN A 343 6.23 -3.98 -9.32
CA GLN A 343 5.87 -4.15 -10.74
C GLN A 343 4.39 -3.83 -11.00
N GLN A 344 3.49 -4.23 -10.09
CA GLN A 344 2.06 -3.91 -10.16
C GLN A 344 1.77 -2.42 -9.87
N PHE A 345 2.38 -1.85 -8.82
CA PHE A 345 2.12 -0.50 -8.33
C PHE A 345 3.18 0.53 -8.72
N SER A 346 4.01 0.21 -9.73
CA SER A 346 5.21 1.00 -10.02
C SER A 346 4.89 2.48 -10.07
N THR A 347 5.75 3.32 -9.47
CA THR A 347 5.62 4.79 -9.53
C THR A 347 5.37 5.25 -10.96
N LYS A 348 5.92 4.55 -11.97
CA LYS A 348 5.67 4.83 -13.39
C LYS A 348 4.25 4.51 -13.82
N THR A 349 3.57 3.49 -13.31
CA THR A 349 2.19 3.13 -13.68
C THR A 349 1.21 4.22 -13.22
N LEU A 350 1.19 4.53 -11.92
CA LEU A 350 0.32 5.57 -11.34
C LEU A 350 0.65 6.97 -11.88
N ARG A 351 1.96 7.29 -11.97
CA ARG A 351 2.42 8.53 -12.58
C ARG A 351 2.11 8.60 -14.07
N SER A 352 2.18 7.50 -14.81
CA SER A 352 1.83 7.47 -16.23
C SER A 352 0.35 7.71 -16.42
N VAL A 353 -0.56 7.14 -15.61
CA VAL A 353 -1.98 7.48 -15.68
C VAL A 353 -2.20 9.00 -15.53
N LEU A 354 -1.54 9.63 -14.53
CA LEU A 354 -1.65 11.07 -14.29
C LEU A 354 -0.98 11.95 -15.36
N HIS A 355 0.27 11.66 -15.75
CA HIS A 355 1.05 12.49 -16.67
C HIS A 355 0.78 12.20 -18.16
N ALA A 356 0.26 11.02 -18.51
CA ALA A 356 -0.11 10.67 -19.88
C ALA A 356 -1.54 11.09 -20.21
N LEU A 357 -2.49 10.92 -19.28
CA LEU A 357 -3.90 11.12 -19.58
C LEU A 357 -4.27 12.61 -19.45
N VAL A 358 -3.87 13.26 -18.35
CA VAL A 358 -4.35 14.61 -18.01
C VAL A 358 -3.81 15.73 -18.93
N PRO A 359 -2.49 15.86 -19.20
CA PRO A 359 -1.93 16.95 -20.02
C PRO A 359 -2.14 16.78 -21.53
N SER A 360 -2.39 15.56 -21.95
CA SER A 360 -2.65 15.18 -23.33
C SER A 360 -4.05 15.57 -23.79
N ILE A 361 -5.01 15.38 -22.89
CA ILE A 361 -6.36 15.86 -23.01
C ILE A 361 -6.36 17.40 -22.89
N ASN A 362 -5.65 17.95 -21.89
CA ASN A 362 -4.92 19.24 -21.91
C ASN A 362 -4.83 20.04 -23.25
N SER A 363 -3.97 19.57 -24.15
CA SER A 363 -3.46 20.33 -25.29
C SER A 363 -4.36 20.36 -26.54
N ALA A 364 -5.46 19.60 -26.56
CA ALA A 364 -6.32 19.43 -27.74
C ALA A 364 -7.31 20.59 -28.03
N LEU A 365 -7.36 21.62 -27.18
CA LEU A 365 -8.51 22.54 -27.10
C LEU A 365 -8.32 23.92 -27.76
N VAL A 366 -7.59 24.04 -28.88
CA VAL A 366 -7.34 25.35 -29.51
C VAL A 366 -7.64 25.36 -31.01
N ASP A 367 -8.89 25.18 -31.43
CA ASP A 367 -9.51 26.02 -32.49
C ASP A 367 -11.05 25.86 -32.51
N LYS A 368 -11.78 26.97 -32.67
CA LYS A 368 -13.24 27.13 -32.49
C LYS A 368 -14.02 27.33 -33.80
N ARG A 369 -13.47 27.01 -35.00
CA ARG A 369 -14.02 27.58 -36.25
C ARG A 369 -14.59 26.65 -37.34
N LEU A 370 -14.70 25.33 -37.15
CA LEU A 370 -15.29 24.47 -38.18
C LEU A 370 -16.21 23.42 -37.56
N GLY A 371 -17.51 23.70 -37.59
CA GLY A 371 -18.56 22.68 -37.37
C GLY A 371 -19.20 22.30 -38.71
N PHE A 372 -19.72 21.07 -38.83
CA PHE A 372 -20.65 20.64 -39.90
C PHE A 372 -21.39 19.34 -39.52
N PRO A 373 -22.55 19.02 -40.16
CA PRO A 373 -23.80 18.91 -39.41
C PRO A 373 -24.65 17.63 -39.62
N TYR A 374 -24.31 16.61 -40.42
CA TYR A 374 -25.14 15.38 -40.55
C TYR A 374 -24.36 14.12 -40.98
N PHE A 375 -24.93 12.94 -40.66
CA PHE A 375 -24.33 11.60 -40.62
C PHE A 375 -24.26 10.78 -41.93
N THR A 376 -24.63 11.33 -43.09
CA THR A 376 -24.72 10.53 -44.35
C THR A 376 -23.60 10.81 -45.36
N ALA A 377 -22.49 11.45 -44.97
CA ALA A 377 -21.37 11.78 -45.87
C ALA A 377 -20.15 10.83 -45.73
N ILE A 378 -20.21 9.81 -44.88
CA ILE A 378 -19.06 8.91 -44.62
C ILE A 378 -18.95 7.79 -45.67
N ASP A 379 -20.05 7.40 -46.33
CA ASP A 379 -20.03 6.30 -47.30
C ASP A 379 -19.45 6.68 -48.69
N SER A 380 -19.24 7.98 -48.95
CA SER A 380 -18.62 8.42 -50.21
C SER A 380 -17.09 8.50 -50.15
N LEU A 381 -16.48 8.38 -48.96
CA LEU A 381 -15.02 8.43 -48.78
C LEU A 381 -14.33 7.07 -49.00
N PHE A 382 -15.10 5.98 -49.06
CA PHE A 382 -14.54 4.64 -49.19
C PHE A 382 -14.59 4.04 -50.61
N ASN A 383 -15.30 4.66 -51.57
CA ASN A 383 -15.47 4.06 -52.91
C ASN A 383 -14.88 4.84 -54.09
N GLU A 384 -14.68 6.16 -54.00
CA GLU A 384 -14.14 6.97 -55.11
C GLU A 384 -13.06 7.93 -54.59
N GLY A 385 -11.84 7.41 -54.41
CA GLY A 385 -10.71 8.19 -53.93
C GLY A 385 -10.48 9.49 -54.73
N ILE A 386 -10.10 10.56 -54.04
CA ILE A 386 -9.77 11.86 -54.66
C ILE A 386 -8.29 12.17 -54.46
N SER A 387 -7.65 12.50 -55.59
CA SER A 387 -6.27 12.89 -55.77
C SER A 387 -5.91 14.19 -55.03
N LEU A 388 -4.81 14.19 -54.29
CA LEU A 388 -4.17 15.41 -53.78
C LEU A 388 -3.14 15.96 -54.78
N PRO A 389 -2.95 17.29 -54.88
CA PRO A 389 -2.11 17.92 -55.89
C PRO A 389 -0.64 17.56 -55.71
N SER A 390 -0.01 17.16 -56.81
CA SER A 390 1.41 16.82 -56.90
C SER A 390 2.28 18.07 -56.88
N GLU A 391 2.63 18.57 -55.69
CA GLU A 391 3.74 19.54 -55.54
C GLU A 391 4.23 19.66 -54.08
N SER A 392 4.69 18.56 -53.47
CA SER A 392 5.52 18.67 -52.24
C SER A 392 6.46 17.50 -51.94
N VAL A 393 6.56 16.48 -52.79
CA VAL A 393 7.40 15.29 -52.53
C VAL A 393 8.81 15.39 -53.15
N GLY A 394 9.12 16.46 -53.88
CA GLY A 394 10.33 16.54 -54.72
C GLY A 394 11.67 16.85 -54.05
N SER A 395 11.71 17.27 -52.77
CA SER A 395 12.94 17.84 -52.18
C SER A 395 13.53 17.02 -51.02
N PHE A 396 12.70 16.23 -50.33
CA PHE A 396 13.12 15.55 -49.10
C PHE A 396 14.05 14.34 -49.34
N PHE A 397 14.00 13.71 -50.52
CA PHE A 397 14.77 12.50 -50.83
C PHE A 397 16.09 12.71 -51.58
N ARG A 398 16.60 13.95 -51.69
CA ARG A 398 17.88 14.22 -52.40
C ARG A 398 19.04 14.73 -51.55
N SER A 399 18.90 14.85 -50.23
CA SER A 399 19.98 15.36 -49.36
C SER A 399 20.58 14.36 -48.37
N PHE A 400 20.09 13.12 -48.32
CA PHE A 400 20.74 12.05 -47.56
C PHE A 400 21.41 11.01 -48.48
N ILE A 401 22.75 10.97 -48.38
CA ILE A 401 23.75 10.04 -48.94
C ILE A 401 24.42 10.54 -50.24
N PRO A 402 25.75 10.80 -50.23
CA PRO A 402 26.68 9.82 -50.83
C PRO A 402 28.09 9.64 -50.20
N ARG A 403 28.52 8.36 -50.25
CA ARG A 403 29.85 7.68 -50.16
C ARG A 403 30.01 6.84 -48.88
N LEU A 404 29.97 5.49 -48.92
CA LEU A 404 30.62 4.58 -49.86
C LEU A 404 29.65 3.62 -50.58
N ILE A 405 29.71 3.64 -51.91
CA ILE A 405 29.20 2.62 -52.83
C ILE A 405 30.40 1.74 -53.23
N LYS A 406 30.23 0.41 -53.28
CA LYS A 406 30.63 -0.37 -54.45
C LYS A 406 29.98 -1.74 -54.49
N VAL A 407 29.62 -2.13 -55.71
CA VAL A 407 28.91 -3.33 -56.19
C VAL A 407 27.39 -3.12 -56.20
N ILE A 408 26.66 -3.01 -57.32
CA ILE A 408 26.94 -3.11 -58.77
C ILE A 408 25.90 -2.20 -59.44
N SER A 409 26.32 -1.46 -60.46
CA SER A 409 25.45 -0.86 -61.48
C SER A 409 25.21 -1.86 -62.59
N GLU A 410 24.02 -1.81 -63.20
CA GLU A 410 23.59 -2.52 -64.42
C GLU A 410 23.22 -4.00 -64.17
N VAL A 411 21.94 -4.37 -64.35
CA VAL A 411 21.38 -4.97 -65.57
C VAL A 411 19.84 -4.91 -65.45
N ASP A 412 19.18 -4.56 -66.55
CA ASP A 412 17.73 -4.68 -66.77
C ASP A 412 17.22 -6.12 -66.53
N ASP A 413 16.00 -6.24 -66.01
CA ASP A 413 15.21 -7.47 -65.84
C ASP A 413 15.85 -8.63 -65.03
N VAL A 414 15.12 -9.10 -64.02
CA VAL A 414 14.67 -10.50 -63.84
C VAL A 414 14.13 -10.71 -62.41
N LEU A 415 12.87 -11.15 -62.40
CA LEU A 415 12.09 -11.79 -61.35
C LEU A 415 12.89 -12.71 -60.41
N LEU A 416 12.57 -12.76 -59.10
CA LEU A 416 12.76 -13.98 -58.29
C LEU A 416 11.86 -13.98 -57.03
N ARG A 417 10.95 -14.98 -56.99
CA ARG A 417 10.02 -15.35 -55.91
C ARG A 417 10.72 -16.14 -54.81
N PHE A 418 10.07 -16.28 -53.65
CA PHE A 418 10.18 -17.49 -52.82
C PHE A 418 8.81 -17.96 -52.28
N GLU A 419 8.65 -19.29 -52.26
CA GLU A 419 7.45 -20.09 -51.97
C GLU A 419 7.34 -20.53 -50.49
N ILE A 420 6.21 -21.17 -50.17
CA ILE A 420 5.66 -21.56 -48.84
C ILE A 420 6.21 -22.95 -48.34
N PRO A 421 5.78 -23.52 -47.18
CA PRO A 421 6.61 -23.89 -46.02
C PRO A 421 6.80 -25.41 -45.80
N GLU A 422 7.67 -25.85 -44.86
CA GLU A 422 7.46 -27.13 -44.14
C GLU A 422 8.31 -27.32 -42.85
N MET A 423 7.92 -28.34 -42.09
CA MET A 423 8.12 -28.72 -40.68
C MET A 423 9.55 -28.99 -40.12
N MET A 424 9.59 -29.03 -38.77
CA MET A 424 10.55 -29.63 -37.80
C MET A 424 11.73 -30.49 -38.34
N ASP A 425 12.93 -30.36 -37.76
CA ASP A 425 13.47 -31.22 -36.67
C ASP A 425 14.99 -31.01 -36.41
N SER A 426 15.44 -31.51 -35.26
CA SER A 426 16.74 -31.52 -34.55
C SER A 426 18.09 -31.62 -35.31
N MET A 427 19.19 -31.08 -34.71
CA MET A 427 20.36 -31.85 -34.23
C MET A 427 21.50 -30.99 -33.61
N THR A 428 22.08 -31.55 -32.54
CA THR A 428 23.28 -31.18 -31.77
C THR A 428 24.60 -31.07 -32.55
N LEU A 429 25.52 -30.19 -32.11
CA LEU A 429 26.97 -30.43 -32.23
C LEU A 429 27.79 -29.82 -31.07
N ASN A 430 28.64 -30.65 -30.47
CA ASN A 430 29.62 -30.34 -29.43
C ASN A 430 30.87 -29.65 -30.01
N LEU A 431 31.51 -28.77 -29.23
CA LEU A 431 32.96 -28.53 -29.37
C LEU A 431 33.60 -28.11 -28.04
N THR A 432 34.60 -28.88 -27.63
CA THR A 432 35.46 -28.69 -26.47
C THR A 432 36.81 -28.16 -26.93
N LEU A 433 37.33 -27.10 -26.30
CA LEU A 433 38.74 -26.69 -26.44
C LEU A 433 39.33 -26.35 -25.07
N LYS A 434 40.42 -27.05 -24.71
CA LYS A 434 41.30 -26.80 -23.57
C LYS A 434 42.56 -26.09 -24.07
N PHE A 435 42.99 -25.03 -23.38
CA PHE A 435 44.40 -24.62 -23.34
C PHE A 435 44.76 -24.11 -21.94
N ASN A 436 45.93 -24.53 -21.45
CA ASN A 436 46.56 -24.16 -20.18
C ASN A 436 47.69 -23.13 -20.43
N LEU A 437 47.97 -22.32 -19.38
CA LEU A 437 49.23 -21.58 -19.09
C LEU A 437 49.50 -20.37 -20.02
N ILE A 438 49.81 -19.13 -19.58
CA ILE A 438 50.50 -18.55 -18.42
C ILE A 438 49.97 -17.10 -18.25
N SER A 439 49.62 -16.64 -17.04
CA SER A 439 49.33 -15.22 -16.79
C SER A 439 50.42 -14.59 -15.92
N PHE A 440 51.12 -13.60 -16.47
CA PHE A 440 51.99 -12.70 -15.70
C PHE A 440 51.11 -11.89 -14.72
N GLN A 441 51.34 -12.04 -13.43
CA GLN A 441 50.66 -11.27 -12.39
C GLN A 441 51.41 -9.96 -12.18
N PHE A 442 50.94 -8.89 -12.81
CA PHE A 442 51.28 -7.53 -12.38
C PHE A 442 50.34 -7.18 -11.23
N CYS A 443 50.87 -7.17 -10.00
CA CYS A 443 50.17 -6.59 -8.87
C CYS A 443 50.22 -5.05 -9.01
N VAL A 444 49.05 -4.43 -9.17
CA VAL A 444 48.87 -2.99 -8.97
C VAL A 444 47.98 -2.85 -7.74
N ASP A 445 48.51 -2.23 -6.68
CA ASP A 445 47.76 -1.97 -5.46
C ASP A 445 46.80 -0.78 -5.67
N ASP A 446 45.48 -1.03 -5.57
CA ASP A 446 44.45 0.02 -5.66
C ASP A 446 44.30 0.77 -4.33
N ALA A 447 45.32 1.56 -3.99
CA ALA A 447 45.27 2.50 -2.88
C ALA A 447 44.66 3.83 -3.34
N SER A 448 43.68 4.33 -2.59
CA SER A 448 43.12 5.68 -2.77
C SER A 448 43.97 6.68 -2.00
N TYR A 449 44.43 7.72 -2.69
CA TYR A 449 45.28 8.75 -2.08
C TYR A 449 44.52 10.07 -1.92
N LEU A 450 44.72 10.75 -0.79
CA LEU A 450 44.45 12.18 -0.72
C LEU A 450 45.30 12.90 -1.80
N PRO A 451 44.86 14.06 -2.35
CA PRO A 451 45.66 14.79 -3.34
C PRO A 451 47.09 15.08 -2.86
N SER A 452 47.26 15.38 -1.57
CA SER A 452 48.55 15.57 -0.89
C SER A 452 49.38 14.29 -0.77
N GLU A 453 48.74 13.13 -0.76
CA GLU A 453 49.34 11.81 -0.53
C GLU A 453 49.49 11.00 -1.82
N THR A 454 49.06 11.54 -2.96
CA THR A 454 49.16 10.86 -4.27
C THR A 454 50.64 10.59 -4.59
N PRO A 455 51.05 9.35 -4.96
CA PRO A 455 52.43 9.04 -5.29
C PRO A 455 52.93 9.93 -6.41
N SER A 456 54.18 10.40 -6.32
CA SER A 456 54.75 11.38 -7.24
C SER A 456 54.62 10.97 -8.71
N GLY A 457 54.75 9.68 -9.01
CA GLY A 457 54.57 9.13 -10.37
C GLY A 457 53.14 9.19 -10.91
N LEU A 458 52.12 9.21 -10.05
CA LEU A 458 50.70 9.25 -10.42
C LEU A 458 50.10 10.66 -10.36
N ARG A 459 50.75 11.62 -9.67
CA ARG A 459 50.27 13.01 -9.56
C ARG A 459 49.98 13.63 -10.92
N ARG A 460 50.92 13.50 -11.86
CA ARG A 460 50.76 14.04 -13.22
C ARG A 460 49.59 13.40 -13.96
N TYR A 461 49.35 12.10 -13.79
CA TYR A 461 48.23 11.41 -14.44
C TYR A 461 46.90 11.77 -13.80
N ARG A 462 46.85 11.92 -12.47
CA ARG A 462 45.67 12.43 -11.75
C ARG A 462 45.34 13.86 -12.17
N GLU A 463 46.33 14.75 -12.26
CA GLU A 463 46.14 16.11 -12.76
C GLU A 463 45.69 16.11 -14.23
N LYS A 464 46.26 15.23 -15.06
CA LYS A 464 45.86 15.07 -16.46
C LYS A 464 44.44 14.53 -16.62
N GLU A 465 44.04 13.56 -15.81
CA GLU A 465 42.68 13.02 -15.78
C GLU A 465 41.70 14.09 -15.27
N LEU A 466 42.04 14.82 -14.21
CA LEU A 466 41.20 15.93 -13.74
C LEU A 466 41.12 17.07 -14.77
N ALA A 467 42.18 17.34 -15.53
CA ALA A 467 42.14 18.29 -16.64
C ALA A 467 41.25 17.79 -17.79
N LEU A 468 41.28 16.49 -18.10
CA LEU A 468 40.38 15.86 -19.08
C LEU A 468 38.92 15.91 -18.61
N LEU A 469 38.64 15.57 -17.35
CA LEU A 469 37.30 15.60 -16.77
C LEU A 469 36.75 17.02 -16.64
N ARG A 470 37.60 18.03 -16.43
CA ARG A 470 37.16 19.44 -16.41
C ARG A 470 36.94 19.99 -17.82
N GLY A 471 37.62 19.42 -18.82
CA GLY A 471 37.68 19.97 -20.17
C GLY A 471 38.38 21.33 -20.21
N ASP A 472 38.50 21.89 -21.41
CA ASP A 472 39.14 23.19 -21.64
C ASP A 472 38.14 24.36 -21.68
N GLY A 473 36.86 24.11 -21.39
CA GLY A 473 35.79 25.10 -21.48
C GLY A 473 35.32 25.43 -22.90
N THR A 474 35.83 24.74 -23.92
CA THR A 474 35.55 25.03 -25.34
C THR A 474 35.04 23.80 -26.10
N GLY A 475 34.42 24.04 -27.27
CA GLY A 475 33.90 22.99 -28.15
C GLY A 475 32.57 22.37 -27.73
N GLU A 476 31.86 21.80 -28.71
CA GLU A 476 30.62 21.04 -28.48
C GLU A 476 30.94 19.66 -27.92
N ARG A 477 30.28 19.30 -26.82
CA ARG A 477 30.50 18.05 -26.08
C ARG A 477 29.90 16.84 -26.81
N LYS A 478 30.69 15.77 -26.94
CA LYS A 478 30.30 14.52 -27.61
C LYS A 478 29.92 13.44 -26.60
N THR A 479 28.99 12.57 -26.96
CA THR A 479 28.34 11.61 -26.03
C THR A 479 29.26 10.57 -25.37
N PHE A 480 30.48 10.38 -25.89
CA PHE A 480 31.51 9.52 -25.28
C PHE A 480 32.44 10.27 -24.33
N GLU A 481 32.35 11.60 -24.28
CA GLU A 481 33.22 12.43 -23.45
C GLU A 481 32.78 12.36 -21.97
N ARG A 482 33.76 12.45 -21.07
CA ARG A 482 33.58 12.42 -19.61
C ARG A 482 33.85 13.80 -19.01
N ILE A 483 33.48 14.86 -19.74
CA ILE A 483 33.76 16.25 -19.39
C ILE A 483 32.59 16.80 -18.55
N TYR A 484 32.87 17.24 -17.33
CA TYR A 484 31.96 17.81 -16.34
C TYR A 484 32.19 19.33 -16.25
N ASP A 485 31.67 20.03 -17.24
CA ASP A 485 31.82 21.48 -17.38
C ASP A 485 30.46 22.16 -17.21
N TYR A 486 30.44 23.42 -16.77
CA TYR A 486 29.23 24.13 -16.38
C TYR A 486 28.85 25.23 -17.37
N ASP A 487 27.54 25.41 -17.58
CA ASP A 487 27.00 26.53 -18.34
C ASP A 487 25.73 27.10 -17.70
N VAL A 488 25.36 28.29 -18.15
CA VAL A 488 24.03 28.87 -17.89
C VAL A 488 22.96 28.07 -18.61
N TYR A 489 21.70 28.23 -18.19
CA TYR A 489 20.56 27.68 -18.91
C TYR A 489 20.21 28.59 -20.10
N ASN A 490 21.03 28.52 -21.15
CA ASN A 490 20.86 29.24 -22.42
C ASN A 490 20.25 28.38 -23.54
N ASP A 491 19.79 27.16 -23.25
CA ASP A 491 19.20 26.22 -24.21
C ASP A 491 17.71 25.93 -23.96
N LEU A 492 17.08 26.74 -23.10
CA LEU A 492 15.67 26.59 -22.73
C LEU A 492 14.72 27.02 -23.86
N GLY A 493 15.16 27.94 -24.72
CA GLY A 493 14.43 28.41 -25.89
C GLY A 493 14.75 27.63 -27.17
N ASP A 494 13.99 27.88 -28.23
CA ASP A 494 14.31 27.44 -29.60
C ASP A 494 13.99 28.53 -30.63
N PRO A 495 14.66 29.70 -30.54
CA PRO A 495 14.33 30.87 -31.35
C PRO A 495 14.69 30.72 -32.83
N ASP A 496 15.55 29.74 -33.16
CA ASP A 496 15.87 29.41 -34.56
C ASP A 496 14.67 28.73 -35.26
N ALA A 497 13.89 27.94 -34.51
CA ALA A 497 12.65 27.31 -34.97
C ALA A 497 11.46 28.28 -34.95
N ASP A 498 11.32 29.10 -33.91
CA ASP A 498 10.22 30.07 -33.75
C ASP A 498 10.61 31.19 -32.77
N ALA A 499 10.45 32.46 -33.18
CA ALA A 499 10.89 33.61 -32.39
C ALA A 499 10.17 33.73 -31.02
N ASP A 500 8.91 33.28 -30.93
CA ASP A 500 8.14 33.31 -29.68
C ASP A 500 8.59 32.22 -28.68
N LYS A 501 9.48 31.32 -29.13
CA LYS A 501 10.14 30.32 -28.29
C LYS A 501 11.48 30.82 -27.75
N ALA A 502 11.81 32.10 -27.90
CA ALA A 502 12.90 32.72 -27.15
C ALA A 502 12.64 32.60 -25.64
N ARG A 503 13.68 32.27 -24.87
CA ARG A 503 13.64 32.22 -23.41
C ARG A 503 14.84 32.99 -22.86
N PRO A 504 14.68 33.70 -21.73
CA PRO A 504 15.81 34.36 -21.12
C PRO A 504 16.82 33.34 -20.60
N ILE A 505 18.09 33.73 -20.61
CA ILE A 505 19.18 32.89 -20.09
C ILE A 505 19.19 32.96 -18.57
N LEU A 506 19.13 31.80 -17.92
CA LEU A 506 19.11 31.72 -16.46
C LEU A 506 20.50 31.36 -15.92
N GLY A 507 20.94 32.04 -14.85
CA GLY A 507 22.17 31.71 -14.12
C GLY A 507 23.41 32.52 -14.52
N GLY A 508 23.29 33.48 -15.44
CA GLY A 508 24.39 34.32 -15.96
C GLY A 508 24.39 35.78 -15.52
N SER A 509 23.30 36.27 -14.90
CA SER A 509 23.16 37.65 -14.45
C SER A 509 22.62 37.72 -13.01
N LYS A 510 22.78 38.88 -12.37
CA LYS A 510 22.19 39.14 -11.05
C LYS A 510 20.67 39.31 -11.09
N GLU A 511 20.11 39.59 -12.27
CA GLU A 511 18.68 39.81 -12.49
C GLU A 511 17.92 38.48 -12.62
N LEU A 512 18.56 37.43 -13.15
CA LEU A 512 18.01 36.08 -13.28
C LEU A 512 18.98 35.01 -12.71
N PRO A 513 19.24 35.03 -11.39
CA PRO A 513 20.15 34.08 -10.77
C PRO A 513 19.55 32.67 -10.80
N TYR A 514 20.36 31.69 -11.18
CA TYR A 514 19.93 30.30 -11.34
C TYR A 514 21.14 29.35 -11.25
N PRO A 515 20.96 28.09 -10.80
CA PRO A 515 22.01 27.07 -10.82
C PRO A 515 22.58 26.87 -12.22
N ARG A 516 23.82 26.37 -12.32
CA ARG A 516 24.46 26.02 -13.60
C ARG A 516 24.08 24.60 -14.01
N ARG A 517 23.99 24.34 -15.31
CA ARG A 517 23.79 23.00 -15.88
C ARG A 517 25.08 22.47 -16.49
N CYS A 518 25.09 21.20 -16.89
CA CYS A 518 26.20 20.68 -17.69
C CYS A 518 26.27 21.43 -19.04
N ARG A 519 27.45 21.93 -19.38
CA ARG A 519 27.73 22.61 -20.64
C ARG A 519 27.59 21.63 -21.78
N THR A 520 26.88 22.03 -22.85
CA THR A 520 26.81 21.23 -24.07
C THR A 520 27.76 21.77 -25.15
N GLY A 521 28.08 23.07 -25.11
CA GLY A 521 29.00 23.69 -26.05
C GLY A 521 28.46 23.77 -27.47
N ARG A 522 27.13 23.64 -27.63
CA ARG A 522 26.46 23.74 -28.93
C ARG A 522 26.62 25.15 -29.50
N ASP A 523 26.58 25.24 -30.83
CA ASP A 523 26.59 26.52 -31.52
C ASP A 523 25.44 27.41 -31.04
N ARG A 524 25.68 28.72 -31.02
CA ARG A 524 24.64 29.70 -30.73
C ARG A 524 23.60 29.74 -31.85
N THR A 525 22.41 30.20 -31.49
CA THR A 525 21.30 30.37 -32.44
C THR A 525 21.71 31.32 -33.57
N LYS A 526 21.40 30.97 -34.82
CA LYS A 526 21.83 31.75 -35.99
C LYS A 526 20.94 32.97 -36.26
N LYS A 527 19.69 32.97 -35.78
CA LYS A 527 18.74 34.08 -35.94
C LYS A 527 18.73 34.98 -34.70
N VAL A 528 19.61 35.99 -34.66
CA VAL A 528 19.47 37.09 -33.68
C VAL A 528 18.36 38.02 -34.18
N ARG A 529 17.12 37.84 -33.69
CA ARG A 529 16.02 38.81 -33.88
C ARG A 529 15.78 39.59 -32.58
N ILE A 530 15.16 40.77 -32.69
CA ILE A 530 14.87 41.65 -31.55
C ILE A 530 14.14 40.86 -30.46
N GLY A 531 14.71 40.82 -29.25
CA GLY A 531 14.18 40.07 -28.09
C GLY A 531 14.83 38.71 -27.82
N THR A 532 15.73 38.23 -28.67
CA THR A 532 16.46 36.97 -28.48
C THR A 532 17.82 37.21 -27.84
N ASP A 533 18.15 36.53 -26.73
CA ASP A 533 19.47 36.64 -26.13
C ASP A 533 20.53 36.02 -27.06
N PRO A 534 21.53 36.79 -27.53
CA PRO A 534 22.54 36.32 -28.49
C PRO A 534 23.45 35.22 -27.94
N LEU A 535 23.39 34.91 -26.64
CA LEU A 535 24.12 33.82 -26.02
C LEU A 535 23.30 32.50 -25.97
N SER A 536 22.09 32.48 -26.53
CA SER A 536 21.23 31.29 -26.59
C SER A 536 21.87 30.18 -27.43
N GLU A 537 21.92 28.96 -26.89
CA GLU A 537 22.37 27.77 -27.60
C GLU A 537 21.29 27.27 -28.58
N LYS A 538 21.72 26.77 -29.73
CA LYS A 538 20.84 26.13 -30.70
C LYS A 538 20.27 24.83 -30.14
N ARG A 539 18.97 24.62 -30.30
CA ARG A 539 18.28 23.40 -29.85
C ARG A 539 18.80 22.19 -30.61
N GLY A 540 19.10 21.11 -29.89
CA GLY A 540 19.55 19.81 -30.44
C GLY A 540 18.73 18.65 -29.90
N GLY A 541 18.67 17.53 -30.64
CA GLY A 541 17.84 16.36 -30.30
C GLY A 541 18.37 15.48 -29.16
N SER A 542 19.55 15.77 -28.63
CA SER A 542 20.14 15.11 -27.46
C SER A 542 20.89 16.13 -26.61
N PHE A 543 20.74 16.06 -25.29
CA PHE A 543 21.50 16.87 -24.35
C PHE A 543 22.73 16.07 -23.91
N TYR A 544 23.90 16.70 -23.95
CA TYR A 544 25.12 16.05 -23.50
C TYR A 544 25.06 15.83 -21.98
N ILE A 545 25.31 14.58 -21.61
CA ILE A 545 25.50 14.11 -20.24
C ILE A 545 26.86 13.40 -20.25
N PRO A 546 27.74 13.65 -19.28
CA PRO A 546 29.02 12.96 -19.20
C PRO A 546 28.82 11.44 -19.26
N ARG A 547 29.66 10.72 -20.02
CA ARG A 547 29.44 9.32 -20.34
C ARG A 547 29.23 8.41 -19.11
N ASP A 548 29.85 8.73 -17.98
CA ASP A 548 29.71 7.92 -16.75
C ASP A 548 28.36 8.13 -16.05
N GLU A 549 27.69 9.25 -16.31
CA GLU A 549 26.37 9.60 -15.76
C GLU A 549 25.21 9.26 -16.72
N ALA A 550 25.54 8.97 -17.98
CA ALA A 550 24.56 8.57 -18.98
C ALA A 550 24.03 7.16 -18.70
N PHE A 551 22.73 6.94 -18.91
CA PHE A 551 22.15 5.60 -18.80
C PHE A 551 22.91 4.60 -19.68
N SER A 552 23.21 3.42 -19.11
CA SER A 552 23.77 2.29 -19.88
C SER A 552 22.92 2.00 -21.13
N GLU A 553 23.51 1.52 -22.22
CA GLU A 553 22.79 1.18 -23.46
C GLU A 553 21.59 0.25 -23.25
N VAL A 554 21.67 -0.67 -22.30
CA VAL A 554 20.57 -1.57 -21.89
C VAL A 554 19.46 -0.79 -21.17
N LYS A 555 19.80 0.12 -20.25
CA LYS A 555 18.83 1.10 -19.69
C LYS A 555 18.28 2.03 -20.77
N ASN A 556 19.03 2.41 -21.81
CA ASN A 556 18.53 3.25 -22.91
C ASN A 556 17.66 2.49 -23.93
N GLN A 557 17.83 1.17 -24.08
CA GLN A 557 16.93 0.33 -24.87
C GLN A 557 15.65 -0.01 -24.10
N GLN A 558 15.72 -0.25 -22.78
CA GLN A 558 14.55 -0.40 -21.90
C GLN A 558 13.85 0.94 -21.60
N PHE A 559 14.58 2.06 -21.68
CA PHE A 559 14.05 3.43 -21.58
C PHE A 559 14.44 4.23 -22.81
N SER A 560 14.08 3.71 -23.99
CA SER A 560 14.01 4.59 -25.15
C SER A 560 12.91 5.60 -24.84
N THR A 561 13.33 6.74 -24.27
CA THR A 561 12.58 7.97 -24.08
C THR A 561 12.10 8.53 -25.42
N LYS A 562 12.50 7.93 -26.56
CA LYS A 562 11.90 8.15 -27.87
C LYS A 562 10.69 7.23 -28.11
N THR A 563 10.65 5.99 -27.64
CA THR A 563 9.54 5.06 -27.95
C THR A 563 8.31 5.36 -27.09
N LEU A 564 8.43 5.43 -25.76
CA LEU A 564 7.30 5.75 -24.87
C LEU A 564 6.77 7.18 -25.10
N ARG A 565 7.65 8.10 -25.49
CA ARG A 565 7.31 9.49 -25.85
C ARG A 565 6.66 9.58 -27.23
N SER A 566 6.97 8.69 -28.18
CA SER A 566 6.31 8.64 -29.49
C SER A 566 4.93 8.02 -29.39
N VAL A 567 4.77 7.00 -28.54
CA VAL A 567 3.47 6.43 -28.13
C VAL A 567 2.57 7.50 -27.52
N LEU A 568 3.08 8.25 -26.53
CA LEU A 568 2.35 9.37 -25.92
C LEU A 568 2.14 10.55 -26.88
N HIS A 569 2.97 10.72 -27.91
CA HIS A 569 2.73 11.74 -28.94
C HIS A 569 1.74 11.30 -30.04
N ALA A 570 1.42 10.00 -30.15
CA ALA A 570 0.51 9.43 -31.15
C ALA A 570 -0.87 9.03 -30.57
N LEU A 571 -0.90 8.52 -29.33
CA LEU A 571 -2.12 8.16 -28.58
C LEU A 571 -3.02 9.37 -28.33
N VAL A 572 -2.37 10.51 -28.10
CA VAL A 572 -2.99 11.74 -27.65
C VAL A 572 -3.80 12.39 -28.78
N PRO A 573 -3.25 12.63 -29.98
CA PRO A 573 -4.03 13.05 -31.14
C PRO A 573 -5.21 12.14 -31.50
N SER A 574 -5.15 10.84 -31.18
CA SER A 574 -6.16 9.84 -31.55
C SER A 574 -7.35 9.78 -30.58
N ILE A 575 -7.13 10.01 -29.28
CA ILE A 575 -8.21 10.29 -28.30
C ILE A 575 -8.80 11.69 -28.56
N ASN A 576 -7.95 12.63 -28.97
CA ASN A 576 -8.32 14.01 -29.28
C ASN A 576 -9.20 14.16 -30.55
N SER A 577 -9.16 13.21 -31.48
CA SER A 577 -10.04 13.22 -32.66
C SER A 577 -11.45 12.69 -32.34
N ALA A 578 -11.64 11.99 -31.21
CA ALA A 578 -12.93 11.45 -30.77
C ALA A 578 -13.66 12.35 -29.74
N LEU A 579 -12.95 13.19 -28.96
CA LEU A 579 -13.51 13.98 -27.87
C LEU A 579 -13.11 15.46 -27.93
N VAL A 580 -14.11 16.32 -28.17
CA VAL A 580 -13.93 17.76 -28.49
C VAL A 580 -13.99 18.68 -27.25
N ASP A 581 -14.55 18.24 -26.11
CA ASP A 581 -14.68 19.05 -24.89
C ASP A 581 -14.40 18.23 -23.60
N LYS A 582 -13.49 18.74 -22.75
CA LYS A 582 -13.09 18.12 -21.46
C LYS A 582 -14.19 18.11 -20.41
N ARG A 583 -15.19 18.96 -20.58
CA ARG A 583 -16.35 19.08 -19.70
C ARG A 583 -17.51 18.22 -20.21
N LEU A 584 -17.33 17.55 -21.34
CA LEU A 584 -18.40 16.78 -21.96
C LEU A 584 -18.75 15.58 -21.08
N GLY A 585 -20.02 15.48 -20.75
CA GLY A 585 -20.59 14.26 -20.20
C GLY A 585 -20.74 13.20 -21.29
N PHE A 586 -21.34 12.07 -20.92
CA PHE A 586 -21.77 11.09 -21.90
C PHE A 586 -23.05 11.58 -22.60
N PRO A 587 -23.16 11.43 -23.94
CA PRO A 587 -24.33 11.89 -24.67
C PRO A 587 -25.58 11.04 -24.43
N TYR A 588 -25.40 9.76 -24.09
CA TYR A 588 -26.46 8.77 -23.82
C TYR A 588 -25.87 7.57 -23.05
N PHE A 589 -26.70 6.74 -22.40
CA PHE A 589 -26.22 5.61 -21.60
C PHE A 589 -25.43 4.55 -22.38
N THR A 590 -25.78 4.29 -23.65
CA THR A 590 -25.03 3.32 -24.46
C THR A 590 -23.58 3.75 -24.77
N ALA A 591 -23.26 5.05 -24.66
CA ALA A 591 -21.88 5.54 -24.75
C ALA A 591 -21.07 5.24 -23.47
N ILE A 592 -21.75 4.96 -22.35
CA ILE A 592 -21.10 4.44 -21.14
C ILE A 592 -20.87 2.94 -21.33
N ASP A 593 -21.87 2.22 -21.87
CA ASP A 593 -21.77 0.78 -22.12
C ASP A 593 -20.65 0.43 -23.12
N SER A 594 -20.34 1.32 -24.07
CA SER A 594 -19.25 1.10 -25.03
C SER A 594 -17.86 1.01 -24.38
N LEU A 595 -17.66 1.60 -23.19
CA LEU A 595 -16.43 1.44 -22.40
C LEU A 595 -16.14 -0.03 -22.03
N PHE A 596 -17.18 -0.86 -21.98
CA PHE A 596 -17.12 -2.26 -21.59
C PHE A 596 -17.29 -3.23 -22.77
N ASN A 597 -18.20 -2.91 -23.70
CA ASN A 597 -18.54 -3.82 -24.80
C ASN A 597 -17.54 -3.72 -25.96
N GLU A 598 -17.29 -2.48 -26.39
CA GLU A 598 -16.51 -2.16 -27.58
C GLU A 598 -15.07 -1.83 -27.18
N GLY A 599 -14.89 -1.12 -26.08
CA GLY A 599 -13.61 -0.55 -25.66
C GLY A 599 -13.28 0.72 -26.45
N ILE A 600 -12.19 1.37 -26.06
CA ILE A 600 -11.65 2.54 -26.72
C ILE A 600 -10.49 2.07 -27.60
N SER A 601 -10.60 2.27 -28.93
CA SER A 601 -9.52 1.92 -29.88
C SER A 601 -8.28 2.75 -29.61
N LEU A 602 -7.17 2.05 -29.40
CA LEU A 602 -5.81 2.56 -29.28
C LEU A 602 -5.03 2.13 -30.54
N PRO A 603 -4.28 3.04 -31.18
CA PRO A 603 -3.48 2.69 -32.36
C PRO A 603 -2.49 1.55 -32.06
N SER A 604 -2.41 0.50 -32.89
CA SER A 604 -1.57 -0.68 -32.64
C SER A 604 -0.08 -0.41 -32.48
N GLU A 605 0.47 0.56 -33.21
CA GLU A 605 1.89 0.96 -33.10
C GLU A 605 2.24 1.56 -31.74
N SER A 606 1.22 1.95 -30.96
CA SER A 606 1.37 2.65 -29.68
C SER A 606 1.37 1.74 -28.45
N VAL A 607 1.01 0.47 -28.60
CA VAL A 607 0.87 -0.46 -27.49
C VAL A 607 1.99 -1.49 -27.52
N GLY A 608 3.08 -1.19 -26.80
CA GLY A 608 4.17 -2.14 -26.62
C GLY A 608 3.75 -3.40 -25.83
N SER A 609 4.59 -4.44 -25.89
CA SER A 609 4.49 -5.71 -25.14
C SER A 609 4.19 -5.55 -23.63
N PHE A 610 4.51 -4.39 -23.06
CA PHE A 610 4.26 -4.03 -21.66
C PHE A 610 2.77 -3.92 -21.29
N PHE A 611 1.92 -3.29 -22.10
CA PHE A 611 0.49 -3.14 -21.79
C PHE A 611 -0.25 -4.49 -21.83
N ARG A 612 0.17 -5.39 -22.72
CA ARG A 612 -0.36 -6.77 -22.80
C ARG A 612 0.05 -7.65 -21.61
N SER A 613 1.13 -7.31 -20.90
CA SER A 613 1.66 -8.11 -19.78
C SER A 613 1.28 -7.58 -18.39
N PHE A 614 0.98 -6.28 -18.25
CA PHE A 614 0.77 -5.64 -16.94
C PHE A 614 -0.69 -5.26 -16.63
N ILE A 615 -1.55 -5.10 -17.65
CA ILE A 615 -2.99 -4.85 -17.44
C ILE A 615 -3.82 -5.76 -18.37
N PRO A 616 -3.68 -7.10 -18.26
CA PRO A 616 -4.36 -8.02 -19.17
C PRO A 616 -5.90 -7.94 -19.09
N ARG A 617 -6.48 -7.50 -17.96
CA ARG A 617 -7.95 -7.36 -17.80
C ARG A 617 -8.54 -6.19 -18.58
N LEU A 618 -7.84 -5.05 -18.66
CA LEU A 618 -8.33 -3.85 -19.36
C LEU A 618 -7.95 -3.79 -20.84
N ILE A 619 -7.16 -4.73 -21.35
CA ILE A 619 -6.65 -4.68 -22.73
C ILE A 619 -6.94 -6.00 -23.43
N LYS A 620 -8.00 -6.00 -24.25
CA LYS A 620 -8.25 -7.13 -25.15
C LYS A 620 -7.65 -6.83 -26.52
N VAL A 621 -6.61 -7.58 -26.86
CA VAL A 621 -6.05 -7.59 -28.21
C VAL A 621 -6.94 -8.49 -29.06
N ILE A 622 -7.70 -7.92 -29.99
CA ILE A 622 -8.48 -8.70 -30.96
C ILE A 622 -7.58 -8.95 -32.16
N SER A 623 -7.24 -10.21 -32.40
CA SER A 623 -6.24 -10.66 -33.36
C SER A 623 -6.71 -10.73 -34.82
N GLU A 624 -7.64 -9.87 -35.25
CA GLU A 624 -8.12 -9.85 -36.64
C GLU A 624 -7.91 -8.51 -37.36
N VAL A 625 -7.61 -7.43 -36.61
CA VAL A 625 -7.26 -6.12 -37.17
C VAL A 625 -6.17 -5.54 -36.27
N ASP A 626 -5.15 -4.89 -36.83
CA ASP A 626 -4.04 -4.25 -36.10
C ASP A 626 -4.50 -3.07 -35.23
N ASP A 627 -5.40 -3.26 -34.25
CA ASP A 627 -5.88 -2.27 -33.28
C ASP A 627 -5.83 -2.86 -31.85
N VAL A 628 -5.46 -2.05 -30.85
CA VAL A 628 -5.51 -2.46 -29.43
C VAL A 628 -6.66 -1.75 -28.74
N LEU A 629 -7.52 -2.47 -28.05
CA LEU A 629 -8.69 -1.88 -27.38
C LEU A 629 -8.46 -1.77 -25.86
N LEU A 630 -8.61 -0.57 -25.29
CA LEU A 630 -8.78 -0.39 -23.84
C LEU A 630 -10.25 -0.68 -23.50
N ARG A 631 -10.51 -1.79 -22.85
CA ARG A 631 -11.85 -2.28 -22.58
C ARG A 631 -11.96 -2.73 -21.13
N PHE A 632 -12.80 -2.05 -20.37
CA PHE A 632 -13.06 -2.39 -18.97
C PHE A 632 -13.84 -3.70 -18.87
N GLU A 633 -13.58 -4.47 -17.83
CA GLU A 633 -14.37 -5.66 -17.52
C GLU A 633 -15.72 -5.23 -16.93
N ILE A 634 -16.79 -5.89 -17.34
CA ILE A 634 -18.13 -5.58 -16.81
C ILE A 634 -18.16 -6.03 -15.34
N PRO A 635 -18.48 -5.15 -14.38
CA PRO A 635 -18.65 -5.56 -12.99
C PRO A 635 -19.76 -6.62 -12.89
N GLU A 636 -19.57 -7.65 -12.08
CA GLU A 636 -20.50 -8.79 -11.99
C GLU A 636 -21.96 -8.38 -11.73
N MET A 637 -22.18 -7.34 -10.91
CA MET A 637 -23.51 -6.77 -10.67
C MET A 637 -24.21 -6.38 -11.97
N MET A 638 -23.48 -5.76 -12.90
CA MET A 638 -23.99 -5.30 -14.18
C MET A 638 -24.19 -6.44 -15.18
N ASP A 639 -23.38 -7.49 -15.08
CA ASP A 639 -23.54 -8.70 -15.89
C ASP A 639 -24.80 -9.48 -15.49
N ARG A 640 -25.10 -9.57 -14.19
CA ARG A 640 -26.29 -10.25 -13.66
C ARG A 640 -27.60 -9.46 -13.85
N ASP A 641 -27.61 -8.16 -13.53
CA ASP A 641 -28.73 -7.26 -13.80
C ASP A 641 -28.24 -5.86 -14.18
N LYS A 642 -28.27 -5.56 -15.48
CA LYS A 642 -27.85 -4.27 -16.06
C LYS A 642 -28.64 -3.05 -15.52
N PHE A 643 -29.81 -3.27 -14.93
CA PHE A 643 -30.65 -2.20 -14.38
C PHE A 643 -30.59 -2.11 -12.85
N SER A 644 -29.81 -2.95 -12.18
CA SER A 644 -29.68 -3.01 -10.72
C SER A 644 -29.37 -1.64 -10.10
N TRP A 645 -28.38 -0.92 -10.64
CA TRP A 645 -27.98 0.43 -10.20
C TRP A 645 -29.12 1.46 -10.19
N PHE A 646 -30.17 1.22 -10.98
CA PHE A 646 -31.30 2.12 -11.12
C PHE A 646 -32.39 1.88 -10.06
N ARG A 647 -32.36 0.71 -9.41
CA ARG A 647 -33.37 0.24 -8.46
C ARG A 647 -33.12 0.77 -7.04
N ASP A 648 -34.19 1.08 -6.33
CA ASP A 648 -34.12 1.59 -4.95
C ASP A 648 -33.69 0.51 -3.96
N GLU A 649 -34.05 -0.73 -4.26
CA GLU A 649 -33.69 -1.92 -3.51
C GLU A 649 -32.17 -2.06 -3.47
N GLU A 650 -31.49 -1.94 -4.62
CA GLU A 650 -30.04 -2.08 -4.70
C GLU A 650 -29.31 -0.89 -4.07
N PHE A 651 -29.80 0.34 -4.28
CA PHE A 651 -29.29 1.52 -3.58
C PHE A 651 -29.33 1.35 -2.06
N SER A 652 -30.41 0.75 -1.53
CA SER A 652 -30.56 0.49 -0.10
C SER A 652 -29.71 -0.70 0.38
N ARG A 653 -29.67 -1.78 -0.41
CA ARG A 653 -28.90 -2.98 -0.09
C ARG A 653 -27.41 -2.69 0.01
N GLN A 654 -26.86 -1.82 -0.84
CA GLN A 654 -25.44 -1.43 -0.79
C GLN A 654 -25.05 -0.71 0.50
N THR A 655 -26.00 -0.14 1.25
CA THR A 655 -25.72 0.41 2.59
C THR A 655 -25.41 -0.66 3.64
N LEU A 656 -25.77 -1.93 3.35
CA LEU A 656 -25.52 -3.10 4.21
C LEU A 656 -24.47 -4.06 3.62
N ALA A 657 -24.36 -4.10 2.29
CA ALA A 657 -23.63 -5.13 1.55
C ALA A 657 -22.95 -4.60 0.27
N GLY A 658 -22.62 -3.30 0.24
CA GLY A 658 -21.85 -2.66 -0.82
C GLY A 658 -20.42 -2.35 -0.38
N VAL A 659 -19.78 -1.38 -1.06
CA VAL A 659 -18.40 -0.94 -0.78
C VAL A 659 -18.26 -0.02 0.44
N ASN A 660 -19.36 0.60 0.90
CA ASN A 660 -19.37 1.44 2.10
C ASN A 660 -20.49 1.02 3.08
N PRO A 661 -20.46 -0.23 3.57
CA PRO A 661 -21.59 -0.82 4.28
C PRO A 661 -21.65 -0.41 5.75
N LEU A 662 -20.90 0.62 6.18
CA LEU A 662 -20.63 0.91 7.60
C LEU A 662 -21.06 2.32 8.03
N CYS A 663 -21.70 3.08 7.14
CA CYS A 663 -22.17 4.44 7.44
C CYS A 663 -23.61 4.51 7.93
N ILE A 664 -24.43 3.48 7.68
CA ILE A 664 -25.85 3.48 8.08
C ILE A 664 -26.01 3.41 9.59
N GLN A 665 -26.98 4.16 10.12
CA GLN A 665 -27.25 4.28 11.55
C GLN A 665 -28.74 4.16 11.84
N LEU A 666 -29.07 3.73 13.05
CA LEU A 666 -30.44 3.73 13.56
C LEU A 666 -30.87 5.16 13.92
N ILE A 667 -32.06 5.57 13.49
CA ILE A 667 -32.69 6.79 14.00
C ILE A 667 -33.24 6.50 15.40
N ARG A 668 -32.65 7.14 16.42
CA ARG A 668 -33.03 6.95 17.83
C ARG A 668 -34.05 7.97 18.31
N GLU A 669 -34.00 9.18 17.74
CA GLU A 669 -34.80 10.32 18.15
C GLU A 669 -35.33 11.05 16.92
N PHE A 670 -36.49 11.68 17.07
CA PHE A 670 -37.15 12.45 16.04
C PHE A 670 -37.76 13.71 16.66
N PRO A 671 -37.67 14.90 16.04
CA PRO A 671 -37.11 15.20 14.71
C PRO A 671 -35.59 14.98 14.61
N ILE A 672 -35.09 14.81 13.38
CA ILE A 672 -33.65 14.72 13.11
C ILE A 672 -33.05 16.13 13.19
N VAL A 673 -31.98 16.32 13.96
CA VAL A 673 -31.38 17.64 14.22
C VAL A 673 -29.88 17.66 13.93
N SER A 674 -29.44 18.68 13.20
CA SER A 674 -28.03 19.03 12.95
C SER A 674 -27.36 19.56 14.22
N LYS A 675 -26.10 19.20 14.44
CA LYS A 675 -25.27 19.73 15.54
C LYS A 675 -24.55 21.02 15.18
N LEU A 676 -24.57 21.42 13.90
CA LEU A 676 -23.94 22.64 13.42
C LEU A 676 -24.68 23.90 13.90
N ASP A 677 -23.93 24.99 14.03
CA ASP A 677 -24.43 26.28 14.50
C ASP A 677 -25.55 26.83 13.56
N PRO A 678 -26.79 26.99 14.06
CA PRO A 678 -27.89 27.45 13.24
C PRO A 678 -27.75 28.92 12.79
N ASP A 679 -26.98 29.73 13.51
CA ASP A 679 -26.70 31.11 13.13
C ASP A 679 -25.75 31.19 11.93
N ILE A 680 -24.97 30.14 11.66
CA ILE A 680 -24.12 30.04 10.48
C ILE A 680 -24.83 29.29 9.36
N TYR A 681 -25.44 28.14 9.67
CA TYR A 681 -25.87 27.19 8.64
C TYR A 681 -27.38 27.19 8.35
N GLY A 682 -28.18 27.88 9.17
CA GLY A 682 -29.66 27.90 9.08
C GLY A 682 -30.31 26.93 10.06
N PRO A 683 -31.64 26.72 10.00
CA PRO A 683 -32.36 25.86 10.94
C PRO A 683 -31.73 24.49 11.11
N ALA A 684 -31.59 24.03 12.36
CA ALA A 684 -30.95 22.77 12.70
C ALA A 684 -31.84 21.55 12.43
N GLU A 685 -33.16 21.69 12.55
CA GLU A 685 -34.13 20.62 12.30
C GLU A 685 -34.16 20.23 10.82
N SER A 686 -34.15 18.93 10.52
CA SER A 686 -34.39 18.38 9.18
C SER A 686 -35.76 18.81 8.64
N GLY A 687 -35.86 18.97 7.33
CA GLY A 687 -37.13 19.14 6.63
C GLY A 687 -38.00 17.87 6.59
N ILE A 688 -37.48 16.73 7.01
CA ILE A 688 -38.24 15.47 7.11
C ILE A 688 -39.11 15.54 8.38
N THR A 689 -40.42 15.50 8.21
CA THR A 689 -41.39 15.57 9.32
C THR A 689 -42.00 14.21 9.63
N LYS A 690 -42.74 14.11 10.73
CA LYS A 690 -43.41 12.88 11.14
C LYS A 690 -44.46 12.47 10.10
N GLU A 691 -45.22 13.43 9.61
CA GLU A 691 -46.27 13.25 8.60
C GLU A 691 -45.69 12.75 7.27
N HIS A 692 -44.47 13.17 6.92
CA HIS A 692 -43.75 12.61 5.78
C HIS A 692 -43.56 11.11 5.97
N ILE A 693 -42.96 10.68 7.09
CA ILE A 693 -42.68 9.27 7.35
C ILE A 693 -43.96 8.43 7.40
N GLU A 694 -44.99 8.88 8.11
CA GLU A 694 -46.27 8.15 8.21
C GLU A 694 -46.94 7.93 6.85
N ARG A 695 -46.82 8.90 5.94
CA ARG A 695 -47.32 8.78 4.56
C ARG A 695 -46.59 7.68 3.78
N GLU A 696 -45.27 7.58 3.91
CA GLU A 696 -44.47 6.61 3.15
C GLU A 696 -44.50 5.20 3.73
N ILE A 697 -44.64 5.05 5.06
CA ILE A 697 -44.85 3.75 5.71
C ILE A 697 -46.31 3.26 5.56
N LYS A 698 -47.21 4.07 4.97
CA LYS A 698 -48.57 3.71 4.54
C LYS A 698 -49.42 3.03 5.62
N GLY A 699 -49.30 3.50 6.86
CA GLY A 699 -50.08 2.99 7.99
C GLY A 699 -49.73 1.57 8.45
N ILE A 700 -48.58 1.02 8.01
CA ILE A 700 -48.05 -0.25 8.56
C ILE A 700 -47.81 -0.12 10.07
N MET A 701 -47.31 1.03 10.50
CA MET A 701 -47.08 1.42 11.88
C MET A 701 -47.00 2.95 11.97
N THR A 702 -47.00 3.48 13.19
CA THR A 702 -46.70 4.89 13.49
C THR A 702 -45.19 5.14 13.54
N VAL A 703 -44.75 6.39 13.51
CA VAL A 703 -43.32 6.73 13.69
C VAL A 703 -42.81 6.30 15.07
N GLU A 704 -43.62 6.46 16.12
CA GLU A 704 -43.25 6.01 17.47
C GLU A 704 -43.05 4.50 17.55
N GLU A 705 -43.93 3.72 16.92
CA GLU A 705 -43.78 2.27 16.81
C GLU A 705 -42.53 1.91 15.99
N ALA A 706 -42.29 2.60 14.86
CA ALA A 706 -41.11 2.37 14.04
C ALA A 706 -39.80 2.69 14.78
N LEU A 707 -39.75 3.74 15.58
CA LEU A 707 -38.59 4.06 16.44
C LEU A 707 -38.42 3.00 17.54
N LYS A 708 -39.50 2.64 18.23
CA LYS A 708 -39.49 1.63 19.30
C LYS A 708 -39.05 0.25 18.81
N GLU A 709 -39.51 -0.15 17.62
CA GLU A 709 -39.18 -1.41 16.96
C GLU A 709 -37.89 -1.35 16.13
N LYS A 710 -37.19 -0.21 16.15
CA LYS A 710 -35.91 0.00 15.45
C LYS A 710 -36.00 -0.23 13.94
N LYS A 711 -37.01 0.36 13.30
CA LYS A 711 -37.34 0.22 11.87
C LYS A 711 -36.92 1.41 11.01
N LEU A 712 -36.43 2.50 11.60
CA LEU A 712 -36.00 3.69 10.87
C LEU A 712 -34.49 3.86 10.93
N PHE A 713 -33.86 3.99 9.77
CA PHE A 713 -32.41 4.11 9.61
C PHE A 713 -32.05 5.33 8.77
N ILE A 714 -30.81 5.78 8.87
CA ILE A 714 -30.31 6.96 8.18
C ILE A 714 -28.88 6.78 7.68
N LEU A 715 -28.62 7.27 6.47
CA LEU A 715 -27.30 7.73 6.06
C LEU A 715 -27.27 9.24 6.24
N ASP A 716 -26.52 9.71 7.23
CA ASP A 716 -26.42 11.14 7.56
C ASP A 716 -25.01 11.66 7.23
N TYR A 717 -24.91 12.34 6.09
CA TYR A 717 -23.70 13.05 5.69
C TYR A 717 -23.84 14.56 5.83
N HIS A 718 -24.93 15.03 6.45
CA HIS A 718 -25.28 16.43 6.42
C HIS A 718 -24.23 17.29 7.12
N ASP A 719 -23.90 16.97 8.38
CA ASP A 719 -23.06 17.83 9.21
C ASP A 719 -21.60 17.84 8.73
N VAL A 720 -21.13 16.77 8.09
CA VAL A 720 -19.78 16.69 7.51
C VAL A 720 -19.68 17.49 6.22
N PHE A 721 -20.66 17.42 5.31
CA PHE A 721 -20.59 18.11 4.02
C PHE A 721 -21.04 19.56 4.06
N LEU A 722 -22.01 19.93 4.92
CA LEU A 722 -22.61 21.27 4.93
C LEU A 722 -21.58 22.42 5.02
N PRO A 723 -20.51 22.33 5.83
CA PRO A 723 -19.46 23.35 5.90
C PRO A 723 -18.69 23.57 4.58
N PHE A 724 -18.69 22.58 3.69
CA PHE A 724 -17.92 22.61 2.43
C PHE A 724 -18.77 23.03 1.22
N VAL A 725 -20.11 22.98 1.32
CA VAL A 725 -21.04 23.20 0.19
C VAL A 725 -20.74 24.48 -0.59
N HIS A 726 -20.63 25.63 0.10
CA HIS A 726 -20.38 26.91 -0.58
C HIS A 726 -19.01 26.98 -1.24
N LYS A 727 -17.97 26.43 -0.60
CA LYS A 727 -16.60 26.44 -1.13
C LYS A 727 -16.50 25.55 -2.38
N VAL A 728 -17.08 24.36 -2.34
CA VAL A 728 -17.08 23.42 -3.48
C VAL A 728 -17.87 23.97 -4.66
N ARG A 729 -19.00 24.65 -4.42
CA ARG A 729 -19.82 25.25 -5.48
C ARG A 729 -19.19 26.46 -6.19
N GLN A 730 -18.08 26.98 -5.68
CA GLN A 730 -17.27 27.99 -6.38
C GLN A 730 -16.34 27.36 -7.42
N LEU A 731 -16.22 26.03 -7.44
CA LEU A 731 -15.39 25.28 -8.38
C LEU A 731 -16.19 24.99 -9.66
N GLU A 732 -15.48 24.84 -10.78
CA GLU A 732 -16.11 24.48 -12.06
C GLU A 732 -16.31 22.97 -12.16
N ASN A 733 -17.37 22.52 -12.85
CA ASN A 733 -17.62 21.10 -13.15
C ASN A 733 -17.77 20.19 -11.92
N THR A 734 -18.16 20.74 -10.78
CA THR A 734 -18.53 19.99 -9.58
C THR A 734 -19.63 20.75 -8.83
N THR A 735 -20.36 20.03 -7.99
CA THR A 735 -21.22 20.60 -6.96
C THR A 735 -21.28 19.68 -5.76
N LEU A 736 -21.86 20.20 -4.68
CA LEU A 736 -22.07 19.50 -3.42
C LEU A 736 -23.37 19.97 -2.77
N TYR A 737 -24.03 19.06 -2.06
CA TYR A 737 -25.04 19.34 -1.07
C TYR A 737 -24.68 18.63 0.23
N ALA A 738 -25.29 19.03 1.33
CA ALA A 738 -25.38 18.21 2.53
C ALA A 738 -26.57 17.26 2.38
N SER A 739 -26.40 15.97 2.64
CA SER A 739 -27.47 14.98 2.42
C SER A 739 -27.82 14.15 3.64
N ARG A 740 -29.12 13.88 3.80
CA ARG A 740 -29.65 12.81 4.65
C ARG A 740 -30.50 11.87 3.83
N THR A 741 -30.35 10.58 4.04
CA THR A 741 -31.22 9.57 3.41
C THR A 741 -31.83 8.69 4.48
N VAL A 742 -33.16 8.67 4.56
CA VAL A 742 -33.89 7.88 5.55
C VAL A 742 -34.41 6.60 4.90
N PHE A 743 -34.27 5.50 5.62
CA PHE A 743 -34.69 4.16 5.21
C PHE A 743 -35.68 3.57 6.22
N PHE A 744 -36.59 2.75 5.71
CA PHE A 744 -37.48 1.93 6.51
C PHE A 744 -37.14 0.46 6.33
N LEU A 745 -36.98 -0.27 7.43
CA LEU A 745 -36.78 -1.72 7.44
C LEU A 745 -38.13 -2.43 7.27
N THR A 746 -38.28 -3.12 6.15
CA THR A 746 -39.52 -3.81 5.81
C THR A 746 -39.74 -5.05 6.70
N PRO A 747 -40.95 -5.62 6.73
CA PRO A 747 -41.21 -6.92 7.37
C PRO A 747 -40.35 -8.07 6.82
N ASP A 748 -39.82 -7.92 5.60
CA ASP A 748 -38.95 -8.87 4.92
C ASP A 748 -37.46 -8.72 5.27
N ASP A 749 -37.13 -7.87 6.25
CA ASP A 749 -35.75 -7.57 6.71
C ASP A 749 -34.84 -6.92 5.64
N THR A 750 -35.45 -6.29 4.63
CA THR A 750 -34.74 -5.47 3.63
C THR A 750 -35.00 -3.98 3.86
N LEU A 751 -34.04 -3.14 3.50
CA LEU A 751 -34.19 -1.69 3.58
C LEU A 751 -34.87 -1.13 2.34
N ARG A 752 -35.80 -0.19 2.56
CA ARG A 752 -36.41 0.63 1.52
C ARG A 752 -36.05 2.10 1.78
N PRO A 753 -35.55 2.86 0.79
CA PRO A 753 -35.31 4.28 0.98
C PRO A 753 -36.68 5.00 0.95
N ILE A 754 -36.91 5.94 1.85
CA ILE A 754 -38.18 6.69 1.91
C ILE A 754 -38.00 8.18 1.62
N PHE A 755 -36.88 8.77 2.05
CA PHE A 755 -36.59 10.18 1.80
C PHE A 755 -35.12 10.44 1.53
N ILE A 756 -34.87 11.44 0.69
CA ILE A 756 -33.58 12.09 0.54
C ILE A 756 -33.79 13.58 0.82
N GLU A 757 -33.09 14.12 1.82
CA GLU A 757 -32.98 15.55 2.04
C GLU A 757 -31.67 16.05 1.44
N LEU A 758 -31.73 17.11 0.64
CA LEU A 758 -30.56 17.83 0.15
C LEU A 758 -30.62 19.29 0.61
N THR A 759 -29.52 19.74 1.20
CA THR A 759 -29.41 21.07 1.83
C THR A 759 -28.23 21.85 1.28
N ARG A 760 -28.49 23.12 0.96
CA ARG A 760 -27.50 24.17 0.74
C ARG A 760 -27.61 25.17 1.90
N PRO A 761 -26.51 25.46 2.62
CA PRO A 761 -26.56 26.39 3.75
C PRO A 761 -26.90 27.82 3.29
N LYS A 762 -27.36 28.66 4.22
CA LYS A 762 -27.57 30.09 3.94
C LYS A 762 -26.25 30.79 3.58
N SER A 763 -26.33 31.86 2.82
CA SER A 763 -25.21 32.77 2.53
C SER A 763 -25.65 34.22 2.82
N PRO A 764 -24.73 35.21 2.82
CA PRO A 764 -25.11 36.61 3.01
C PRO A 764 -26.14 37.13 1.99
N SER A 765 -26.20 36.52 0.79
CA SER A 765 -27.06 36.94 -0.31
C SER A 765 -28.22 36.00 -0.62
N THR A 766 -28.26 34.79 -0.03
CA THR A 766 -29.32 33.81 -0.32
C THR A 766 -29.71 33.02 0.93
N PRO A 767 -31.01 32.78 1.18
CA PRO A 767 -31.46 32.00 2.34
C PRO A 767 -31.03 30.54 2.24
N GLN A 768 -31.15 29.77 3.32
CA GLN A 768 -30.92 28.32 3.24
C GLN A 768 -31.90 27.72 2.22
N TRP A 769 -31.40 26.85 1.34
CA TRP A 769 -32.25 26.04 0.48
C TRP A 769 -32.19 24.60 0.96
N ARG A 770 -33.35 23.98 1.15
CA ARG A 770 -33.46 22.56 1.50
C ARG A 770 -34.66 21.96 0.81
N ARG A 771 -34.56 20.71 0.40
CA ARG A 771 -35.69 19.98 -0.20
C ARG A 771 -35.66 18.51 0.20
N VAL A 772 -36.82 18.02 0.62
CA VAL A 772 -37.07 16.59 0.84
C VAL A 772 -37.66 16.01 -0.43
N PHE A 773 -36.97 15.01 -0.96
CA PHE A 773 -37.40 14.18 -2.08
C PHE A 773 -37.95 12.88 -1.52
N SER A 774 -39.05 12.40 -2.10
CA SER A 774 -39.68 11.12 -1.78
C SER A 774 -40.01 10.40 -3.07
N HIS A 775 -40.44 9.14 -2.95
CA HIS A 775 -41.04 8.44 -4.07
C HIS A 775 -42.26 9.21 -4.60
N CYS A 776 -42.31 9.35 -5.91
CA CYS A 776 -43.40 9.98 -6.63
C CYS A 776 -43.88 9.05 -7.74
N TRP A 777 -45.14 9.24 -8.15
CA TRP A 777 -45.77 8.48 -9.22
C TRP A 777 -45.94 9.29 -10.50
N ASP A 778 -45.64 10.59 -10.46
CA ASP A 778 -45.55 11.46 -11.63
C ASP A 778 -44.14 11.43 -12.24
N ALA A 779 -44.07 11.76 -13.53
CA ALA A 779 -42.82 11.71 -14.29
C ALA A 779 -41.74 12.64 -13.72
N THR A 780 -42.12 13.86 -13.33
CA THR A 780 -41.18 14.89 -12.84
C THR A 780 -40.57 14.47 -11.51
N GLY A 781 -41.41 14.06 -10.55
CA GLY A 781 -40.96 13.58 -9.24
C GLY A 781 -40.05 12.36 -9.34
N THR A 782 -40.37 11.40 -10.21
CA THR A 782 -39.54 10.20 -10.44
C THR A 782 -38.13 10.55 -10.91
N TRP A 783 -37.98 11.52 -11.81
CA TRP A 783 -36.67 11.95 -12.27
C TRP A 783 -35.92 12.79 -11.23
N LEU A 784 -36.62 13.63 -10.44
CA LEU A 784 -36.00 14.34 -9.33
C LEU A 784 -35.47 13.37 -8.25
N TRP A 785 -36.20 12.29 -7.96
CA TRP A 785 -35.75 11.22 -7.07
C TRP A 785 -34.44 10.58 -7.57
N ARG A 786 -34.34 10.31 -8.87
CA ARG A 786 -33.12 9.76 -9.50
C ARG A 786 -31.93 10.71 -9.39
N LEU A 787 -32.14 12.01 -9.64
CA LEU A 787 -31.09 13.03 -9.48
C LEU A 787 -30.65 13.13 -8.01
N ALA A 788 -31.60 13.12 -7.07
CA ALA A 788 -31.29 13.16 -5.64
C ALA A 788 -30.46 11.94 -5.20
N ARG A 789 -30.79 10.73 -5.67
CA ARG A 789 -29.97 9.52 -5.44
C ARG A 789 -28.58 9.64 -6.04
N ALA A 790 -28.42 10.22 -7.24
CA ALA A 790 -27.10 10.43 -7.84
C ALA A 790 -26.22 11.36 -6.98
N HIS A 791 -26.79 12.43 -6.42
CA HIS A 791 -26.08 13.29 -5.45
C HIS A 791 -25.69 12.52 -4.19
N VAL A 792 -26.60 11.75 -3.59
CA VAL A 792 -26.27 10.92 -2.43
C VAL A 792 -25.19 9.89 -2.76
N GLY A 793 -25.23 9.29 -3.95
CA GLY A 793 -24.18 8.39 -4.44
C GLY A 793 -22.81 9.07 -4.51
N ALA A 794 -22.74 10.32 -4.98
CA ALA A 794 -21.50 11.10 -5.00
C ALA A 794 -21.01 11.48 -3.60
N HIS A 795 -21.91 11.86 -2.69
CA HIS A 795 -21.57 12.12 -1.30
C HIS A 795 -21.04 10.86 -0.61
N ASP A 796 -21.71 9.72 -0.79
CA ASP A 796 -21.32 8.45 -0.22
C ASP A 796 -19.99 7.96 -0.80
N SER A 797 -19.72 8.14 -2.09
CA SER A 797 -18.42 7.84 -2.71
C SER A 797 -17.29 8.71 -2.16
N GLY A 798 -17.54 10.02 -1.98
CA GLY A 798 -16.58 10.93 -1.36
C GLY A 798 -16.30 10.58 0.10
N PHE A 799 -17.34 10.28 0.87
CA PHE A 799 -17.21 9.87 2.26
C PHE A 799 -16.53 8.51 2.40
N HIS A 800 -16.92 7.53 1.58
CA HIS A 800 -16.26 6.23 1.49
C HIS A 800 -14.77 6.37 1.28
N GLN A 801 -14.34 7.10 0.24
CA GLN A 801 -12.92 7.19 -0.08
C GLN A 801 -12.12 7.97 0.95
N LEU A 802 -12.62 9.14 1.36
CA LEU A 802 -11.86 10.04 2.22
C LEU A 802 -11.91 9.61 3.68
N VAL A 803 -13.04 9.06 4.13
CA VAL A 803 -13.31 8.78 5.54
C VAL A 803 -13.25 7.29 5.84
N SER A 804 -14.14 6.48 5.26
CA SER A 804 -14.23 5.05 5.58
C SER A 804 -12.97 4.28 5.16
N HIS A 805 -12.39 4.63 4.01
CA HIS A 805 -11.21 4.01 3.45
C HIS A 805 -9.94 4.73 3.89
N TRP A 806 -9.62 5.91 3.34
CA TRP A 806 -8.36 6.59 3.61
C TRP A 806 -8.15 6.98 5.08
N LEU A 807 -9.11 7.68 5.71
CA LEU A 807 -8.93 8.15 7.08
C LEU A 807 -8.86 6.97 8.07
N ARG A 808 -9.92 6.17 8.12
CA ARG A 808 -10.13 5.15 9.15
C ARG A 808 -9.27 3.91 9.00
N THR A 809 -8.63 3.71 7.84
CA THR A 809 -7.65 2.62 7.63
C THR A 809 -6.25 3.19 7.40
N HIS A 810 -5.92 3.63 6.18
CA HIS A 810 -4.58 4.05 5.77
C HIS A 810 -3.93 5.05 6.72
N SER A 811 -4.54 6.22 6.93
CA SER A 811 -3.91 7.31 7.67
C SER A 811 -3.96 7.10 9.20
N ALA A 812 -5.01 6.46 9.72
CA ALA A 812 -5.08 6.11 11.14
C ALA A 812 -4.12 4.96 11.52
N ALA A 813 -3.81 4.05 10.59
CA ALA A 813 -2.91 2.93 10.85
C ALA A 813 -1.42 3.30 10.81
N GLU A 814 -1.01 4.24 9.95
CA GLU A 814 0.41 4.62 9.77
C GLU A 814 1.11 4.99 11.10
N PRO A 815 0.50 5.74 12.03
CA PRO A 815 1.06 5.96 13.36
C PRO A 815 1.36 4.69 14.17
N TYR A 816 0.56 3.63 14.05
CA TYR A 816 0.77 2.37 14.78
C TYR A 816 2.06 1.69 14.33
N ILE A 817 2.34 1.75 13.03
CA ILE A 817 3.51 1.16 12.37
C ILE A 817 4.78 1.90 12.79
N ILE A 818 4.73 3.23 12.73
CA ILE A 818 5.85 4.09 13.14
C ILE A 818 6.17 3.84 14.61
N ALA A 819 5.18 3.85 15.49
CA ALA A 819 5.38 3.60 16.92
C ALA A 819 5.91 2.19 17.19
N ALA A 820 5.37 1.16 16.53
CA ALA A 820 5.79 -0.23 16.74
C ALA A 820 7.28 -0.41 16.42
N ASN A 821 7.75 0.13 15.28
CA ASN A 821 9.16 0.06 14.90
C ASN A 821 10.08 0.94 15.79
N ARG A 822 9.55 2.00 16.42
CA ARG A 822 10.33 2.91 17.28
C ARG A 822 10.45 2.45 18.73
N GLN A 823 9.45 1.72 19.24
CA GLN A 823 9.31 1.44 20.67
C GLN A 823 9.34 -0.05 21.01
N LEU A 824 8.98 -0.94 20.08
CA LEU A 824 8.99 -2.38 20.31
C LEU A 824 10.15 -3.03 19.56
N SER A 825 11.02 -3.73 20.27
CA SER A 825 12.11 -4.48 19.63
C SER A 825 11.58 -5.57 18.70
N ALA A 826 12.36 -5.99 17.69
CA ALA A 826 12.08 -7.20 16.91
C ALA A 826 11.99 -8.49 17.77
N LEU A 827 12.54 -8.45 19.01
CA LEU A 827 12.36 -9.51 20.01
C LEU A 827 11.01 -9.46 20.72
N HIS A 828 10.34 -8.32 20.72
CA HIS A 828 9.13 -8.09 21.49
C HIS A 828 7.97 -8.92 20.92
N PRO A 829 7.23 -9.69 21.75
CA PRO A 829 6.14 -10.54 21.26
C PRO A 829 5.04 -9.74 20.55
N ILE A 830 4.69 -8.55 21.06
CA ILE A 830 3.71 -7.67 20.42
C ILE A 830 4.19 -7.10 19.07
N TYR A 831 5.49 -6.81 18.90
CA TYR A 831 6.03 -6.43 17.59
C TYR A 831 5.82 -7.57 16.58
N ARG A 832 6.18 -8.80 16.97
CA ARG A 832 6.01 -9.97 16.10
C ARG A 832 4.55 -10.22 15.74
N LEU A 833 3.62 -10.04 16.69
CA LEU A 833 2.20 -10.16 16.44
C LEU A 833 1.71 -9.18 15.36
N LEU A 834 2.13 -7.92 15.46
CA LEU A 834 1.63 -6.83 14.60
C LEU A 834 2.37 -6.71 13.26
N HIS A 835 3.64 -7.11 13.18
CA HIS A 835 4.48 -6.89 12.00
C HIS A 835 3.86 -7.41 10.67
N PRO A 836 3.28 -8.63 10.59
CA PRO A 836 2.60 -9.09 9.38
C PRO A 836 1.42 -8.19 8.96
N HIS A 837 0.78 -7.54 9.94
CA HIS A 837 -0.37 -6.68 9.74
C HIS A 837 -0.03 -5.24 9.31
N PHE A 838 1.26 -4.89 9.27
CA PHE A 838 1.74 -3.58 8.85
C PHE A 838 2.44 -3.56 7.50
N ARG A 839 2.68 -4.75 6.93
CA ARG A 839 3.37 -4.96 5.66
C ARG A 839 2.82 -4.03 4.58
N PHE A 840 3.71 -3.24 3.97
CA PHE A 840 3.47 -2.41 2.79
C PHE A 840 2.55 -1.19 2.96
N THR A 841 1.99 -0.96 4.15
CA THR A 841 1.08 0.16 4.39
C THR A 841 1.76 1.52 4.26
N MET A 842 3.01 1.68 4.72
CA MET A 842 3.72 2.95 4.61
C MET A 842 4.08 3.31 3.15
N GLU A 843 4.44 2.31 2.32
CA GLU A 843 4.73 2.51 0.90
C GLU A 843 3.47 2.94 0.13
N ILE A 844 2.34 2.25 0.30
CA ILE A 844 1.11 2.64 -0.38
C ILE A 844 0.62 4.02 0.08
N ASN A 845 0.78 4.37 1.36
CA ASN A 845 0.46 5.70 1.87
C ASN A 845 1.37 6.77 1.26
N ALA A 846 2.67 6.51 1.11
CA ALA A 846 3.60 7.43 0.46
C ALA A 846 3.23 7.67 -1.01
N LEU A 847 2.89 6.61 -1.75
CA LEU A 847 2.39 6.70 -3.14
C LEU A 847 1.06 7.48 -3.22
N ALA A 848 0.16 7.27 -2.26
CA ALA A 848 -1.09 8.01 -2.18
C ALA A 848 -0.84 9.51 -1.94
N ARG A 849 0.07 9.88 -1.03
CA ARG A 849 0.49 11.28 -0.82
C ARG A 849 1.15 11.89 -2.06
N GLU A 850 1.80 11.09 -2.90
CA GLU A 850 2.45 11.58 -4.11
C GLU A 850 1.45 11.77 -5.27
N TYR A 851 0.51 10.84 -5.47
CA TYR A 851 -0.28 10.75 -6.69
C TYR A 851 -1.81 10.81 -6.49
N LEU A 852 -2.31 10.32 -5.37
CA LEU A 852 -3.75 10.13 -5.14
C LEU A 852 -4.39 11.36 -4.48
N ILE A 853 -3.92 11.72 -3.29
CA ILE A 853 -4.51 12.76 -2.42
C ILE A 853 -3.75 14.09 -2.45
N SER A 854 -2.71 14.19 -3.28
CA SER A 854 -1.92 15.42 -3.46
C SER A 854 -2.68 16.49 -4.24
N ALA A 855 -2.18 17.73 -4.21
CA ALA A 855 -2.70 18.81 -5.05
C ALA A 855 -2.64 18.47 -6.54
N GLY A 856 -3.81 18.41 -7.20
CA GLY A 856 -3.96 17.95 -8.58
C GLY A 856 -3.82 16.44 -8.77
N GLY A 857 -3.86 15.66 -7.68
CA GLY A 857 -3.91 14.20 -7.69
C GLY A 857 -5.28 13.66 -8.11
N ILE A 858 -5.38 12.33 -8.22
CA ILE A 858 -6.57 11.62 -8.72
C ILE A 858 -7.85 12.01 -7.96
N ILE A 859 -7.79 12.10 -6.63
CA ILE A 859 -8.95 12.42 -5.80
C ILE A 859 -9.44 13.84 -6.11
N GLU A 860 -8.54 14.82 -6.15
CA GLU A 860 -8.93 16.22 -6.39
C GLU A 860 -9.51 16.46 -7.78
N VAL A 861 -9.12 15.67 -8.79
CA VAL A 861 -9.62 15.85 -10.16
C VAL A 861 -10.90 15.06 -10.47
N SER A 862 -11.31 14.16 -9.57
CA SER A 862 -12.38 13.18 -9.90
C SER A 862 -13.49 13.04 -8.84
N PHE A 863 -13.36 13.67 -7.68
CA PHE A 863 -14.36 13.63 -6.61
C PHE A 863 -14.94 15.02 -6.31
N SER A 864 -16.22 15.06 -5.91
CA SER A 864 -16.96 16.31 -5.69
C SER A 864 -16.22 17.38 -4.87
N PRO A 865 -15.53 17.07 -3.74
CA PRO A 865 -14.87 18.10 -2.94
C PRO A 865 -13.62 18.73 -3.58
N GLU A 866 -13.06 18.12 -4.62
CA GLU A 866 -11.81 18.53 -5.29
C GLU A 866 -10.70 18.92 -4.30
N ARG A 867 -10.15 20.15 -4.38
CA ARG A 867 -9.09 20.67 -3.50
C ARG A 867 -9.44 20.74 -2.01
N TYR A 868 -10.72 20.61 -1.64
CA TYR A 868 -11.18 20.57 -0.25
C TYR A 868 -11.29 19.14 0.30
N SER A 869 -10.95 18.12 -0.49
CA SER A 869 -11.08 16.71 -0.10
C SER A 869 -10.36 16.36 1.20
N MET A 870 -9.12 16.81 1.36
CA MET A 870 -8.33 16.47 2.55
C MET A 870 -8.68 17.34 3.77
N GLU A 871 -9.18 18.57 3.57
CA GLU A 871 -9.81 19.34 4.65
C GLU A 871 -11.08 18.63 5.17
N LEU A 872 -11.87 18.05 4.28
CA LEU A 872 -13.04 17.26 4.65
C LEU A 872 -12.66 16.01 5.45
N SER A 873 -11.60 15.30 5.04
CA SER A 873 -11.06 14.17 5.81
C SER A 873 -10.64 14.61 7.22
N SER A 874 -9.98 15.77 7.35
CA SER A 874 -9.60 16.32 8.66
C SER A 874 -10.80 16.71 9.53
N ALA A 875 -11.85 17.30 8.94
CA ALA A 875 -13.09 17.56 9.66
C ALA A 875 -13.77 16.27 10.15
N ALA A 876 -13.72 15.20 9.35
CA ALA A 876 -14.23 13.89 9.77
C ALA A 876 -13.38 13.25 10.88
N TYR A 877 -12.06 13.42 10.88
CA TYR A 877 -11.18 12.99 11.98
C TYR A 877 -11.50 13.70 13.29
N ASP A 878 -11.76 15.00 13.22
CA ASP A 878 -12.17 15.79 14.39
C ASP A 878 -13.51 15.29 14.95
N GLN A 879 -14.52 15.16 14.08
CA GLN A 879 -15.90 14.95 14.53
C GLN A 879 -16.26 13.48 14.80
N LEU A 880 -15.66 12.53 14.07
CA LEU A 880 -16.16 11.15 14.00
C LEU A 880 -15.16 10.10 14.49
N TRP A 881 -13.85 10.31 14.26
CA TRP A 881 -12.86 9.29 14.56
C TRP A 881 -12.55 9.21 16.06
N ARG A 882 -12.59 7.99 16.59
CA ARG A 882 -12.14 7.63 17.94
C ARG A 882 -11.72 6.17 17.98
N PHE A 883 -10.58 5.89 18.59
CA PHE A 883 -9.94 4.57 18.57
C PHE A 883 -10.86 3.46 19.12
N ASP A 884 -11.49 3.71 20.27
CA ASP A 884 -12.32 2.73 20.96
C ASP A 884 -13.63 2.35 20.22
N MET A 885 -13.98 3.09 19.17
CA MET A 885 -15.12 2.79 18.30
C MET A 885 -14.71 2.34 16.89
N GLU A 886 -13.43 2.06 16.65
CA GLU A 886 -12.98 1.34 15.45
C GLU A 886 -13.15 -0.17 15.60
N ALA A 887 -13.31 -0.67 16.83
CA ALA A 887 -13.71 -2.05 17.08
C ALA A 887 -15.09 -2.34 16.47
N LEU A 888 -15.22 -3.40 15.66
CA LEU A 888 -16.48 -3.70 14.96
C LEU A 888 -17.69 -3.81 15.92
N PRO A 889 -17.61 -4.53 17.06
CA PRO A 889 -18.72 -4.58 18.01
C PRO A 889 -19.13 -3.19 18.52
N ALA A 890 -18.15 -2.37 18.87
CA ALA A 890 -18.38 -1.01 19.41
C ALA A 890 -18.99 -0.10 18.33
N ASP A 891 -18.50 -0.16 17.10
CA ASP A 891 -19.07 0.55 15.95
C ASP A 891 -20.53 0.18 15.70
N LEU A 892 -20.85 -1.12 15.67
CA LEU A 892 -22.22 -1.61 15.45
C LEU A 892 -23.17 -1.13 16.54
N VAL A 893 -22.76 -1.21 17.81
CA VAL A 893 -23.57 -0.72 18.94
C VAL A 893 -23.72 0.80 18.88
N ARG A 894 -22.64 1.53 18.61
CA ARG A 894 -22.64 3.00 18.46
C ARG A 894 -23.63 3.45 17.39
N ARG A 895 -23.62 2.81 16.22
CA ARG A 895 -24.55 3.12 15.13
C ARG A 895 -25.97 2.60 15.38
N GLY A 896 -26.18 1.79 16.42
CA GLY A 896 -27.48 1.16 16.72
C GLY A 896 -27.80 -0.03 15.82
N MET A 897 -26.80 -0.58 15.13
CA MET A 897 -26.90 -1.76 14.27
C MET A 897 -26.78 -3.08 15.03
N ALA A 898 -26.44 -3.03 16.32
CA ALA A 898 -26.48 -4.16 17.23
C ALA A 898 -26.82 -3.69 18.66
N VAL A 899 -27.22 -4.65 19.50
CA VAL A 899 -27.28 -4.49 20.96
C VAL A 899 -26.48 -5.60 21.63
N GLU A 900 -25.95 -5.32 22.81
CA GLU A 900 -25.33 -6.33 23.65
C GLU A 900 -26.33 -7.43 24.03
N ASP A 901 -25.92 -8.67 23.82
CA ASP A 901 -26.69 -9.86 24.12
C ASP A 901 -25.72 -11.01 24.44
N PRO A 902 -25.43 -11.27 25.74
CA PRO A 902 -24.50 -12.32 26.15
C PRO A 902 -24.91 -13.73 25.72
N SER A 903 -26.16 -13.93 25.30
CA SER A 903 -26.65 -15.22 24.80
C SER A 903 -26.41 -15.44 23.30
N ALA A 904 -26.09 -14.37 22.57
CA ALA A 904 -25.75 -14.44 21.15
C ALA A 904 -24.30 -14.90 20.93
N GLU A 905 -24.02 -15.55 19.80
CA GLU A 905 -22.72 -16.17 19.47
C GLU A 905 -21.53 -15.22 19.66
N HIS A 906 -21.69 -13.94 19.35
CA HIS A 906 -20.65 -12.91 19.42
C HIS A 906 -20.88 -11.89 20.55
N GLY A 907 -21.76 -12.19 21.51
CA GLY A 907 -22.16 -11.25 22.55
C GLY A 907 -23.01 -10.06 22.05
N LEU A 908 -23.41 -10.10 20.77
CA LEU A 908 -24.20 -9.07 20.10
C LEU A 908 -25.37 -9.68 19.34
N ARG A 909 -26.53 -9.03 19.41
CA ARG A 909 -27.67 -9.28 18.53
C ARG A 909 -27.84 -8.13 17.56
N LEU A 910 -27.75 -8.43 16.26
CA LEU A 910 -27.92 -7.42 15.21
C LEU A 910 -29.34 -6.86 15.19
N THR A 911 -29.46 -5.57 14.91
CA THR A 911 -30.73 -4.87 14.73
C THR A 911 -31.40 -5.26 13.41
N ILE A 912 -30.62 -5.38 12.34
CA ILE A 912 -31.01 -5.97 11.06
C ILE A 912 -30.39 -7.36 11.01
N LYS A 913 -31.18 -8.43 10.90
CA LYS A 913 -30.67 -9.80 11.04
C LYS A 913 -29.78 -10.15 9.86
N ASP A 914 -30.25 -9.88 8.65
CA ASP A 914 -29.47 -10.08 7.43
C ASP A 914 -28.70 -8.81 7.05
N TYR A 915 -27.76 -8.39 7.89
CA TYR A 915 -26.80 -7.32 7.57
C TYR A 915 -25.46 -7.95 7.21
N PRO A 916 -25.11 -8.09 5.91
CA PRO A 916 -24.00 -8.95 5.51
C PRO A 916 -22.63 -8.54 6.07
N TYR A 917 -22.28 -7.26 5.98
CA TYR A 917 -21.05 -6.73 6.56
C TYR A 917 -20.93 -7.03 8.06
N ALA A 918 -21.97 -6.78 8.84
CA ALA A 918 -21.94 -6.98 10.29
C ALA A 918 -21.90 -8.47 10.65
N ALA A 919 -22.74 -9.28 10.00
CA ALA A 919 -22.87 -10.70 10.30
C ALA A 919 -21.58 -11.49 9.97
N ASP A 920 -20.91 -11.18 8.86
CA ASP A 920 -19.66 -11.85 8.49
C ASP A 920 -18.46 -11.21 9.19
N GLY A 921 -18.44 -9.88 9.32
CA GLY A 921 -17.40 -9.17 10.04
C GLY A 921 -17.27 -9.63 11.49
N LEU A 922 -18.37 -9.94 12.17
CA LEU A 922 -18.33 -10.44 13.55
C LEU A 922 -17.69 -11.84 13.67
N LEU A 923 -17.78 -12.67 12.63
CA LEU A 923 -17.07 -13.95 12.59
C LEU A 923 -15.56 -13.73 12.54
N VAL A 924 -15.11 -12.86 11.62
CA VAL A 924 -13.69 -12.50 11.46
C VAL A 924 -13.15 -11.80 12.69
N TRP A 925 -13.87 -10.81 13.23
CA TRP A 925 -13.52 -10.11 14.47
C TRP A 925 -13.34 -11.09 15.64
N SER A 926 -14.27 -12.02 15.83
CA SER A 926 -14.21 -12.99 16.92
C SER A 926 -13.02 -13.95 16.77
N ALA A 927 -12.71 -14.35 15.53
CA ALA A 927 -11.53 -15.17 15.24
C ALA A 927 -10.23 -14.43 15.56
N ILE A 928 -10.09 -13.17 15.14
CA ILE A 928 -8.95 -12.30 15.47
C ILE A 928 -8.84 -12.15 17.00
N LYS A 929 -9.95 -11.81 17.67
CA LYS A 929 -9.96 -11.62 19.12
C LYS A 929 -9.50 -12.87 19.86
N GLN A 930 -9.95 -14.06 19.44
CA GLN A 930 -9.52 -15.31 20.05
C GLN A 930 -8.03 -15.58 19.81
N TRP A 931 -7.54 -15.35 18.58
CA TRP A 931 -6.11 -15.47 18.28
C TRP A 931 -5.26 -14.54 19.16
N VAL A 932 -5.63 -13.26 19.24
CA VAL A 932 -4.96 -12.27 20.09
C VAL A 932 -5.04 -12.66 21.57
N THR A 933 -6.17 -13.19 22.03
CA THR A 933 -6.35 -13.65 23.42
C THR A 933 -5.39 -14.80 23.73
N ASP A 934 -5.32 -15.82 22.88
CA ASP A 934 -4.41 -16.96 23.04
C ASP A 934 -2.95 -16.48 23.05
N TYR A 935 -2.60 -15.52 22.19
CA TYR A 935 -1.25 -14.96 22.07
C TYR A 935 -0.85 -14.12 23.29
N VAL A 936 -1.71 -13.18 23.71
CA VAL A 936 -1.45 -12.31 24.87
C VAL A 936 -1.40 -13.14 26.15
N SER A 937 -2.29 -14.12 26.32
CA SER A 937 -2.30 -14.98 27.51
C SER A 937 -1.02 -15.81 27.65
N HIS A 938 -0.36 -16.14 26.54
CA HIS A 938 0.92 -16.86 26.55
C HIS A 938 2.05 -16.01 27.13
N TYR A 939 2.19 -14.74 26.70
CA TYR A 939 3.29 -13.87 27.12
C TYR A 939 3.00 -13.07 28.40
N TYR A 940 1.76 -12.66 28.64
CA TYR A 940 1.36 -11.81 29.75
C TYR A 940 0.59 -12.58 30.84
N SER A 941 1.03 -13.80 31.14
CA SER A 941 0.41 -14.68 32.16
C SER A 941 0.49 -14.14 33.59
N GLY A 942 1.37 -13.16 33.85
CA GLY A 942 1.50 -12.46 35.14
C GLY A 942 0.41 -11.43 35.45
N GLY A 943 -0.61 -11.29 34.59
CA GLY A 943 -1.73 -10.36 34.78
C GLY A 943 -1.36 -8.90 34.56
N ALA A 944 -2.07 -7.98 35.23
CA ALA A 944 -1.93 -6.53 35.04
C ALA A 944 -0.50 -6.01 35.24
N ALA A 945 0.25 -6.58 36.20
CA ALA A 945 1.64 -6.18 36.44
C ALA A 945 2.53 -6.47 35.22
N ALA A 946 2.33 -7.61 34.54
CA ALA A 946 3.12 -7.96 33.36
C ALA A 946 2.93 -6.98 32.19
N VAL A 947 1.73 -6.38 32.06
CA VAL A 947 1.43 -5.37 31.04
C VAL A 947 1.93 -3.99 31.47
N SER A 948 1.70 -3.63 32.74
CA SER A 948 2.06 -2.32 33.29
C SER A 948 3.57 -2.12 33.43
N ASP A 949 4.32 -3.19 33.73
CA ASP A 949 5.78 -3.17 33.90
C ASP A 949 6.55 -3.27 32.57
N ASP A 950 5.86 -3.54 31.45
CA ASP A 950 6.45 -3.61 30.11
C ASP A 950 6.70 -2.19 29.56
N ASN A 951 7.90 -1.67 29.78
CA ASN A 951 8.27 -0.31 29.41
C ASN A 951 8.25 -0.04 27.90
N GLU A 952 8.53 -1.03 27.06
CA GLU A 952 8.45 -0.88 25.60
C GLU A 952 6.99 -0.78 25.16
N LEU A 953 6.13 -1.65 25.69
CA LEU A 953 4.68 -1.62 25.43
C LEU A 953 4.03 -0.31 25.87
N GLN A 954 4.36 0.18 27.08
CA GLN A 954 3.85 1.46 27.58
C GLN A 954 4.34 2.64 26.73
N ALA A 955 5.61 2.63 26.31
CA ALA A 955 6.16 3.67 25.45
C ALA A 955 5.51 3.66 24.05
N TRP A 956 5.27 2.48 23.49
CA TRP A 956 4.57 2.30 22.21
C TRP A 956 3.16 2.92 22.23
N TRP A 957 2.34 2.56 23.21
CA TRP A 957 0.98 3.07 23.32
C TRP A 957 0.92 4.57 23.63
N SER A 958 1.81 5.02 24.52
CA SER A 958 1.97 6.44 24.83
C SER A 958 2.34 7.25 23.58
N GLU A 959 3.25 6.74 22.74
CA GLU A 959 3.67 7.44 21.52
C GLU A 959 2.56 7.50 20.46
N ILE A 960 1.78 6.42 20.29
CA ILE A 960 0.58 6.43 19.43
C ILE A 960 -0.37 7.53 19.85
N ARG A 961 -0.73 7.59 21.13
CA ARG A 961 -1.70 8.57 21.67
C ARG A 961 -1.15 10.00 21.61
N ASN A 962 0.07 10.22 22.08
CA ASN A 962 0.59 11.57 22.35
C ASN A 962 1.29 12.21 21.15
N VAL A 963 1.78 11.42 20.20
CA VAL A 963 2.50 11.91 19.02
C VAL A 963 1.73 11.53 17.76
N GLY A 964 1.53 10.23 17.52
CA GLY A 964 0.91 9.69 16.31
C GLY A 964 -0.49 10.24 16.03
N HIS A 965 -1.32 10.26 17.07
CA HIS A 965 -2.64 10.89 17.11
C HIS A 965 -2.68 12.09 18.07
N GLY A 966 -1.56 12.81 18.18
CA GLY A 966 -1.32 13.82 19.21
C GLY A 966 -2.31 14.99 19.26
N ASP A 967 -3.08 15.20 18.19
CA ASP A 967 -4.14 16.23 18.14
C ASP A 967 -5.40 15.82 18.92
N LYS A 968 -5.58 14.52 19.20
CA LYS A 968 -6.67 13.95 20.01
C LYS A 968 -6.16 13.29 21.30
N LYS A 969 -4.93 13.59 21.74
CA LYS A 969 -4.32 12.94 22.92
C LYS A 969 -5.09 13.13 24.22
N ASP A 970 -5.82 14.24 24.35
CA ASP A 970 -6.52 14.64 25.56
C ASP A 970 -7.95 14.08 25.64
N GLU A 971 -8.38 13.35 24.60
CA GLU A 971 -9.70 12.74 24.56
C GLU A 971 -9.86 11.64 25.63
N PRO A 972 -11.00 11.56 26.34
CA PRO A 972 -11.16 10.68 27.48
C PRO A 972 -11.40 9.20 27.10
N TRP A 973 -11.62 8.92 25.82
CA TRP A 973 -11.99 7.59 25.33
C TRP A 973 -10.80 6.69 24.97
N TRP A 974 -9.56 7.19 25.08
CA TRP A 974 -8.38 6.36 24.88
C TRP A 974 -8.33 5.23 25.91
N PRO A 975 -8.21 3.95 25.48
CA PRO A 975 -8.01 2.85 26.39
C PRO A 975 -6.76 3.02 27.27
N GLU A 976 -6.89 2.71 28.56
CA GLU A 976 -5.74 2.50 29.45
C GLU A 976 -5.12 1.13 29.17
N LEU A 977 -3.81 1.08 28.92
CA LEU A 977 -3.10 -0.14 28.53
C LEU A 977 -2.40 -0.77 29.73
N ASP A 978 -3.15 -1.17 30.74
CA ASP A 978 -2.65 -1.63 32.05
C ASP A 978 -3.01 -3.09 32.37
N THR A 979 -3.85 -3.74 31.56
CA THR A 979 -4.35 -5.11 31.76
C THR A 979 -4.22 -5.96 30.50
N PRO A 980 -4.14 -7.30 30.62
CA PRO A 980 -4.21 -8.18 29.46
C PRO A 980 -5.48 -7.96 28.62
N GLU A 981 -6.62 -7.71 29.25
CA GLU A 981 -7.90 -7.46 28.57
C GLU A 981 -7.87 -6.18 27.74
N SER A 982 -7.31 -5.08 28.27
CA SER A 982 -7.18 -3.84 27.49
C SER A 982 -6.17 -3.98 26.36
N LEU A 983 -5.08 -4.71 26.58
CA LEU A 983 -4.11 -5.06 25.53
C LEU A 983 -4.74 -5.89 24.41
N ILE A 984 -5.53 -6.92 24.76
CA ILE A 984 -6.28 -7.71 23.78
C ILE A 984 -7.23 -6.82 22.99
N GLY A 985 -7.95 -5.91 23.64
CA GLY A 985 -8.87 -4.97 22.99
C GLY A 985 -8.16 -4.06 21.99
N VAL A 986 -7.04 -3.45 22.39
CA VAL A 986 -6.23 -2.56 21.54
C VAL A 986 -5.67 -3.32 20.33
N LEU A 987 -5.05 -4.48 20.55
CA LEU A 987 -4.45 -5.28 19.48
C LEU A 987 -5.49 -5.81 18.50
N THR A 988 -6.63 -6.31 19.00
CA THR A 988 -7.74 -6.80 18.16
C THR A 988 -8.26 -5.66 17.28
N THR A 989 -8.41 -4.45 17.85
CA THR A 989 -8.87 -3.27 17.10
C THR A 989 -7.89 -2.87 16.01
N ILE A 990 -6.59 -2.84 16.30
CA ILE A 990 -5.55 -2.54 15.31
C ILE A 990 -5.58 -3.56 14.17
N ILE A 991 -5.53 -4.86 14.50
CA ILE A 991 -5.50 -5.94 13.51
C ILE A 991 -6.76 -5.93 12.66
N TRP A 992 -7.94 -5.73 13.27
CA TRP A 992 -9.20 -5.59 12.54
C TRP A 992 -9.19 -4.43 11.54
N THR A 993 -8.72 -3.26 11.96
CA THR A 993 -8.72 -2.05 11.13
C THR A 993 -7.85 -2.20 9.88
N VAL A 994 -6.68 -2.83 10.00
CA VAL A 994 -5.74 -3.03 8.88
C VAL A 994 -6.03 -4.27 8.03
N SER A 995 -6.92 -5.16 8.49
CA SER A 995 -7.33 -6.37 7.75
C SER A 995 -8.81 -6.31 7.36
N GLY A 996 -9.72 -6.79 8.22
CA GLY A 996 -11.14 -6.94 7.93
C GLY A 996 -11.86 -5.64 7.57
N HIS A 997 -11.62 -4.54 8.30
CA HIS A 997 -12.21 -3.24 7.97
C HIS A 997 -11.75 -2.78 6.59
N HIS A 998 -10.44 -2.73 6.36
CA HIS A 998 -9.85 -2.33 5.10
C HIS A 998 -10.36 -3.18 3.92
N ALA A 999 -10.36 -4.51 4.05
CA ALA A 999 -10.85 -5.41 3.02
C ALA A 999 -12.31 -5.12 2.63
N ALA A 1000 -13.17 -4.86 3.62
CA ALA A 1000 -14.59 -4.58 3.41
C ALA A 1000 -14.86 -3.24 2.69
N VAL A 1001 -13.92 -2.30 2.72
CA VAL A 1001 -14.04 -1.00 2.03
C VAL A 1001 -13.15 -0.88 0.79
N ASN A 1002 -12.23 -1.82 0.55
CA ASN A 1002 -11.30 -1.78 -0.58
C ASN A 1002 -11.70 -2.72 -1.73
N PHE A 1003 -11.85 -4.03 -1.52
CA PHE A 1003 -11.98 -5.00 -2.63
C PHE A 1003 -13.32 -4.97 -3.37
N GLY A 1004 -14.32 -4.30 -2.79
CA GLY A 1004 -15.60 -4.03 -3.43
C GLY A 1004 -15.57 -2.84 -4.40
N GLN A 1005 -14.48 -2.07 -4.47
CA GLN A 1005 -14.41 -0.83 -5.26
C GLN A 1005 -14.76 -1.04 -6.73
N TYR A 1006 -14.09 -1.94 -7.44
CA TYR A 1006 -14.40 -2.18 -8.85
C TYR A 1006 -15.77 -2.87 -9.02
N HIS A 1007 -16.09 -3.84 -8.15
CA HIS A 1007 -17.34 -4.62 -8.20
C HIS A 1007 -18.59 -3.74 -8.09
N TYR A 1008 -18.56 -2.72 -7.22
CA TYR A 1008 -19.70 -1.83 -6.99
C TYR A 1008 -19.56 -0.48 -7.72
N ALA A 1009 -18.34 0.05 -7.88
CA ALA A 1009 -18.12 1.39 -8.44
C ALA A 1009 -17.44 1.43 -9.81
N GLY A 1010 -17.08 0.27 -10.37
CA GLY A 1010 -16.58 0.17 -11.75
C GLY A 1010 -17.60 0.63 -12.79
N TYR A 1011 -18.90 0.53 -12.49
CA TYR A 1011 -19.96 1.18 -13.25
C TYR A 1011 -20.39 2.47 -12.55
N PHE A 1012 -19.78 3.59 -12.93
CA PHE A 1012 -19.94 4.85 -12.21
C PHE A 1012 -21.39 5.36 -12.06
N PRO A 1013 -22.39 5.05 -12.92
CA PRO A 1013 -23.78 5.46 -12.62
C PRO A 1013 -24.34 4.84 -11.33
N ASN A 1014 -23.86 3.66 -10.92
CA ASN A 1014 -24.19 3.06 -9.62
C ASN A 1014 -23.56 3.83 -8.46
N ARG A 1015 -22.30 4.27 -8.64
CA ARG A 1015 -21.49 4.94 -7.62
C ARG A 1015 -20.76 6.13 -8.23
N PRO A 1016 -21.46 7.24 -8.52
CA PRO A 1016 -20.80 8.41 -9.08
C PRO A 1016 -19.83 8.95 -8.03
N THR A 1017 -18.67 9.46 -8.45
CA THR A 1017 -17.69 10.11 -7.57
C THR A 1017 -17.89 11.61 -7.48
N VAL A 1018 -18.57 12.18 -8.47
CA VAL A 1018 -18.88 13.60 -8.58
C VAL A 1018 -20.27 13.79 -9.18
N THR A 1019 -20.97 14.81 -8.70
CA THR A 1019 -22.06 15.45 -9.43
C THR A 1019 -21.64 16.83 -9.92
N ARG A 1020 -21.92 17.18 -11.18
CA ARG A 1020 -21.38 18.39 -11.83
C ARG A 1020 -22.35 19.56 -11.93
N ILE A 1021 -23.65 19.33 -11.71
CA ILE A 1021 -24.68 20.36 -11.81
C ILE A 1021 -25.54 20.37 -10.56
N ASN A 1022 -26.01 21.56 -10.18
CA ASN A 1022 -27.04 21.69 -9.17
C ASN A 1022 -28.38 21.11 -9.66
N LEU A 1023 -29.25 20.77 -8.72
CA LEU A 1023 -30.59 20.31 -9.02
C LEU A 1023 -31.39 21.37 -9.80
N PRO A 1024 -32.14 20.98 -10.84
CA PRO A 1024 -32.87 21.92 -11.71
C PRO A 1024 -34.02 22.67 -11.01
N VAL A 1025 -34.33 22.27 -9.78
CA VAL A 1025 -35.41 22.84 -8.95
C VAL A 1025 -34.89 23.63 -7.76
N GLU A 1026 -33.57 23.83 -7.66
CA GLU A 1026 -33.00 24.76 -6.68
C GLU A 1026 -33.37 26.20 -7.04
N GLU A 1027 -33.66 27.01 -6.04
CA GLU A 1027 -33.98 28.42 -6.23
C GLU A 1027 -32.75 29.18 -6.79
N GLY A 1028 -32.98 29.99 -7.83
CA GLY A 1028 -31.92 30.75 -8.50
C GLY A 1028 -31.27 30.04 -9.69
N GLU A 1029 -31.64 28.77 -9.94
CA GLU A 1029 -31.20 28.05 -11.13
C GLU A 1029 -31.82 28.61 -12.42
N PRO A 1030 -31.06 28.70 -13.54
CA PRO A 1030 -31.57 29.25 -14.78
C PRO A 1030 -32.80 28.47 -15.29
N VAL A 1031 -33.81 29.20 -15.78
CA VAL A 1031 -35.06 28.59 -16.26
C VAL A 1031 -34.81 27.62 -17.42
N GLU A 1032 -33.75 27.83 -18.20
CA GLU A 1032 -33.30 26.97 -19.27
C GLU A 1032 -32.92 25.56 -18.76
N ARG A 1033 -32.34 25.46 -17.55
CA ARG A 1033 -31.99 24.18 -16.91
C ARG A 1033 -33.25 23.42 -16.52
N LEU A 1034 -34.23 24.11 -15.94
CA LEU A 1034 -35.54 23.52 -15.64
C LEU A 1034 -36.27 23.08 -16.92
N ASN A 1035 -36.29 23.91 -17.96
CA ASN A 1035 -36.91 23.58 -19.25
C ASN A 1035 -36.24 22.37 -19.91
N ARG A 1036 -34.90 22.28 -19.85
CA ARG A 1036 -34.15 21.12 -20.34
C ARG A 1036 -34.45 19.88 -19.53
N PHE A 1037 -34.56 19.99 -18.21
CA PHE A 1037 -34.97 18.88 -17.35
C PHE A 1037 -36.37 18.36 -17.69
N LEU A 1038 -37.34 19.26 -17.88
CA LEU A 1038 -38.72 18.87 -18.22
C LEU A 1038 -38.83 18.23 -19.60
N THR A 1039 -37.99 18.62 -20.56
CA THR A 1039 -38.02 18.11 -21.94
C THR A 1039 -37.11 16.90 -22.18
N LYS A 1040 -35.96 16.84 -21.50
CA LYS A 1040 -34.91 15.81 -21.65
C LYS A 1040 -34.28 15.46 -20.28
N PRO A 1041 -35.03 14.86 -19.35
CA PRO A 1041 -34.54 14.59 -17.99
C PRO A 1041 -33.36 13.62 -17.95
N GLU A 1042 -33.30 12.66 -18.87
CA GLU A 1042 -32.17 11.73 -19.02
C GLU A 1042 -30.86 12.49 -19.32
N SER A 1043 -30.90 13.46 -20.23
CA SER A 1043 -29.72 14.27 -20.56
C SER A 1043 -29.24 15.07 -19.36
N VAL A 1044 -30.15 15.59 -18.53
CA VAL A 1044 -29.80 16.31 -17.29
C VAL A 1044 -29.17 15.37 -16.26
N LEU A 1045 -29.63 14.12 -16.16
CA LEU A 1045 -28.98 13.10 -15.32
C LEU A 1045 -27.55 12.78 -15.81
N LEU A 1046 -27.36 12.59 -17.12
CA LEU A 1046 -26.03 12.37 -17.71
C LEU A 1046 -25.09 13.58 -17.56
N GLU A 1047 -25.63 14.80 -17.63
CA GLU A 1047 -24.90 16.03 -17.34
C GLU A 1047 -24.48 16.13 -15.87
N SER A 1048 -25.26 15.53 -14.96
CA SER A 1048 -24.92 15.47 -13.54
C SER A 1048 -23.75 14.54 -13.27
N PHE A 1049 -23.65 13.41 -13.97
CA PHE A 1049 -22.61 12.42 -13.77
C PHE A 1049 -21.19 12.91 -14.13
N PRO A 1050 -20.13 12.18 -13.71
CA PRO A 1050 -18.75 12.49 -14.07
C PRO A 1050 -18.55 12.73 -15.57
N SER A 1051 -17.62 13.61 -15.92
CA SER A 1051 -17.18 13.72 -17.32
C SER A 1051 -16.53 12.41 -17.77
N GLN A 1052 -16.39 12.22 -19.08
CA GLN A 1052 -15.76 11.02 -19.63
C GLN A 1052 -14.33 10.83 -19.11
N ILE A 1053 -13.60 11.94 -18.88
CA ILE A 1053 -12.25 11.94 -18.31
C ILE A 1053 -12.27 11.48 -16.86
N GLN A 1054 -13.14 12.07 -16.04
CA GLN A 1054 -13.27 11.74 -14.63
C GLN A 1054 -13.65 10.25 -14.45
N ALA A 1055 -14.62 9.78 -15.22
CA ALA A 1055 -15.03 8.38 -15.21
C ALA A 1055 -13.88 7.43 -15.58
N THR A 1056 -13.17 7.71 -16.68
CA THR A 1056 -12.07 6.85 -17.16
C THR A 1056 -10.91 6.80 -16.17
N VAL A 1057 -10.54 7.95 -15.59
CA VAL A 1057 -9.49 8.05 -14.55
C VAL A 1057 -9.87 7.21 -13.33
N VAL A 1058 -11.09 7.40 -12.81
CA VAL A 1058 -11.57 6.68 -11.62
C VAL A 1058 -11.62 5.19 -11.88
N MET A 1059 -12.25 4.75 -12.97
CA MET A 1059 -12.41 3.32 -13.27
C MET A 1059 -11.04 2.61 -13.40
N SER A 1060 -10.05 3.27 -14.00
CA SER A 1060 -8.68 2.71 -14.10
C SER A 1060 -8.03 2.56 -12.73
N VAL A 1061 -8.28 3.51 -11.83
CA VAL A 1061 -7.73 3.48 -10.48
C VAL A 1061 -8.44 2.42 -9.63
N LEU A 1062 -9.76 2.33 -9.70
CA LEU A 1062 -10.53 1.32 -8.95
C LEU A 1062 -10.13 -0.12 -9.36
N ASP A 1063 -9.81 -0.36 -10.63
CA ASP A 1063 -9.31 -1.67 -11.10
C ASP A 1063 -7.99 -2.03 -10.41
N ILE A 1064 -7.03 -1.10 -10.40
CA ILE A 1064 -5.73 -1.28 -9.73
C ILE A 1064 -5.92 -1.47 -8.23
N LEU A 1065 -6.75 -0.65 -7.60
CA LEU A 1065 -6.96 -0.67 -6.15
C LEU A 1065 -7.78 -1.86 -5.67
N SER A 1066 -8.51 -2.56 -6.56
CA SER A 1066 -9.28 -3.76 -6.19
C SER A 1066 -8.51 -5.07 -6.42
N CYS A 1067 -7.24 -4.99 -6.81
CA CYS A 1067 -6.49 -6.12 -7.36
C CYS A 1067 -5.50 -6.71 -6.37
N HIS A 1068 -5.66 -8.00 -6.01
CA HIS A 1068 -4.69 -8.72 -5.20
C HIS A 1068 -3.40 -9.02 -5.98
N SER A 1069 -2.26 -8.77 -5.35
CA SER A 1069 -0.94 -9.17 -5.88
C SER A 1069 -0.74 -10.69 -5.79
N PRO A 1070 0.03 -11.32 -6.71
CA PRO A 1070 0.42 -12.73 -6.57
C PRO A 1070 1.18 -13.07 -5.29
N ASP A 1071 1.82 -12.09 -4.66
CA ASP A 1071 2.55 -12.24 -3.39
C ASP A 1071 1.79 -11.63 -2.18
N GLU A 1072 0.46 -11.57 -2.27
CA GLU A 1072 -0.39 -11.14 -1.16
C GLU A 1072 -0.41 -12.15 -0.02
N GLU A 1073 -0.50 -11.65 1.22
CA GLU A 1073 -0.56 -12.47 2.43
C GLU A 1073 -1.89 -12.27 3.14
N TYR A 1074 -2.63 -13.36 3.34
CA TYR A 1074 -4.00 -13.35 3.86
C TYR A 1074 -4.08 -13.65 5.35
N LEU A 1075 -5.12 -13.13 5.99
CA LEU A 1075 -5.43 -13.32 7.39
C LEU A 1075 -5.70 -14.80 7.71
N GLY A 1076 -4.88 -15.38 8.61
CA GLY A 1076 -4.93 -16.81 8.92
C GLY A 1076 -4.28 -17.70 7.84
N GLY A 1077 -3.49 -17.11 6.93
CA GLY A 1077 -2.63 -17.82 5.98
C GLY A 1077 -1.42 -18.45 6.66
N GLU A 1078 -0.22 -17.94 6.36
CA GLU A 1078 1.04 -18.48 6.89
C GLU A 1078 1.38 -17.88 8.27
N PRO A 1079 1.88 -18.69 9.23
CA PRO A 1079 2.31 -18.20 10.54
C PRO A 1079 3.64 -17.44 10.44
N GLU A 1080 3.80 -16.41 11.27
CA GLU A 1080 5.13 -15.83 11.52
C GLU A 1080 6.06 -16.89 12.15
N PRO A 1081 7.36 -16.91 11.80
CA PRO A 1081 8.25 -17.99 12.22
C PRO A 1081 8.40 -18.22 13.74
N ALA A 1082 8.33 -17.18 14.58
CA ALA A 1082 8.37 -17.36 16.03
C ALA A 1082 7.11 -18.05 16.55
N TRP A 1083 5.95 -17.74 15.97
CA TRP A 1083 4.71 -18.43 16.33
C TRP A 1083 4.79 -19.91 15.92
N ALA A 1084 5.37 -20.21 14.76
CA ALA A 1084 5.55 -21.58 14.30
C ALA A 1084 6.57 -22.36 15.15
N ALA A 1085 7.61 -21.69 15.66
CA ALA A 1085 8.63 -22.30 16.50
C ALA A 1085 8.12 -22.60 17.93
N ASP A 1086 7.18 -21.82 18.45
CA ASP A 1086 6.54 -22.08 19.75
C ASP A 1086 5.38 -23.09 19.59
N PRO A 1087 5.41 -24.27 20.26
CA PRO A 1087 4.37 -25.28 20.10
C PRO A 1087 2.96 -24.81 20.50
N THR A 1088 2.86 -23.93 21.50
CA THR A 1088 1.59 -23.41 22.02
C THR A 1088 1.00 -22.40 21.05
N LEU A 1089 1.81 -21.45 20.59
CA LEU A 1089 1.37 -20.43 19.62
C LEU A 1089 1.10 -21.05 18.25
N ARG A 1090 1.90 -22.02 17.80
CA ARG A 1090 1.64 -22.78 16.57
C ARG A 1090 0.27 -23.46 16.63
N ALA A 1091 -0.05 -24.12 17.76
CA ALA A 1091 -1.35 -24.75 17.92
C ALA A 1091 -2.50 -23.73 17.94
N ALA A 1092 -2.30 -22.56 18.55
CA ALA A 1092 -3.28 -21.47 18.54
C ALA A 1092 -3.48 -20.88 17.13
N PHE A 1093 -2.40 -20.65 16.38
CA PHE A 1093 -2.48 -20.15 15.02
C PHE A 1093 -3.13 -21.17 14.07
N VAL A 1094 -2.86 -22.47 14.23
CA VAL A 1094 -3.54 -23.52 13.46
C VAL A 1094 -5.06 -23.50 13.72
N ARG A 1095 -5.49 -23.27 14.97
CA ARG A 1095 -6.93 -23.08 15.27
C ARG A 1095 -7.48 -21.82 14.59
N PHE A 1096 -6.74 -20.72 14.63
CA PHE A 1096 -7.13 -19.47 13.97
C PHE A 1096 -7.27 -19.66 12.45
N SER A 1097 -6.26 -20.22 11.78
CA SER A 1097 -6.28 -20.55 10.35
C SER A 1097 -7.43 -21.50 9.99
N GLY A 1098 -7.65 -22.53 10.82
CA GLY A 1098 -8.78 -23.45 10.67
C GLY A 1098 -10.13 -22.73 10.78
N ARG A 1099 -10.28 -21.80 11.73
CA ARG A 1099 -11.49 -20.98 11.87
C ARG A 1099 -11.70 -20.05 10.68
N MET A 1100 -10.65 -19.44 10.13
CA MET A 1100 -10.76 -18.62 8.92
C MET A 1100 -11.30 -19.45 7.73
N LYS A 1101 -10.81 -20.68 7.53
CA LYS A 1101 -11.33 -21.58 6.50
C LYS A 1101 -12.80 -21.97 6.74
N GLU A 1102 -13.19 -22.19 8.00
CA GLU A 1102 -14.59 -22.47 8.34
C GLU A 1102 -15.52 -21.29 8.02
N ILE A 1103 -15.07 -20.06 8.29
CA ILE A 1103 -15.83 -18.83 7.98
C ILE A 1103 -16.19 -18.77 6.49
N GLU A 1104 -15.28 -19.16 5.61
CA GLU A 1104 -15.56 -19.21 4.17
C GLU A 1104 -16.78 -20.08 3.84
N GLY A 1105 -16.86 -21.29 4.41
CA GLY A 1105 -18.00 -22.18 4.24
C GLY A 1105 -19.29 -21.65 4.88
N ILE A 1106 -19.19 -20.92 5.99
CA ILE A 1106 -20.35 -20.24 6.62
C ILE A 1106 -20.90 -19.15 5.68
N ILE A 1107 -20.01 -18.35 5.08
CA ILE A 1107 -20.39 -17.30 4.13
C ILE A 1107 -21.05 -17.90 2.89
N ASP A 1108 -20.49 -18.99 2.35
CA ASP A 1108 -21.09 -19.71 1.21
C ASP A 1108 -22.50 -20.21 1.55
N GLY A 1109 -22.69 -20.78 2.74
CA GLY A 1109 -24.00 -21.21 3.24
C GLY A 1109 -24.99 -20.03 3.36
N ARG A 1110 -24.54 -18.88 3.87
CA ARG A 1110 -25.36 -17.65 3.97
C ARG A 1110 -25.73 -17.10 2.59
N ASN A 1111 -24.80 -17.10 1.64
CA ASN A 1111 -25.03 -16.62 0.28
C ASN A 1111 -25.97 -17.55 -0.53
N ALA A 1112 -26.07 -18.82 -0.15
CA ALA A 1112 -27.00 -19.79 -0.73
C ALA A 1112 -28.39 -19.82 -0.07
N ASP A 1113 -28.56 -19.20 1.11
CA ASP A 1113 -29.85 -19.20 1.82
C ASP A 1113 -30.80 -18.15 1.23
N MET A 1114 -31.83 -18.62 0.53
CA MET A 1114 -32.88 -17.79 -0.07
C MET A 1114 -33.69 -16.96 0.94
N ASN A 1115 -33.60 -17.24 2.24
CA ASN A 1115 -34.22 -16.42 3.28
C ASN A 1115 -33.39 -15.17 3.61
N LEU A 1116 -32.11 -15.12 3.24
CA LEU A 1116 -31.21 -13.98 3.43
C LEU A 1116 -31.22 -13.08 2.19
N LYS A 1117 -32.28 -12.28 2.08
CA LYS A 1117 -32.61 -11.47 0.88
C LYS A 1117 -31.61 -10.36 0.56
N ASN A 1118 -30.79 -9.92 1.51
CA ASN A 1118 -29.73 -8.93 1.26
C ASN A 1118 -28.47 -9.57 0.64
N ARG A 1119 -28.40 -10.91 0.61
CA ARG A 1119 -27.33 -11.71 -0.01
C ARG A 1119 -27.77 -12.51 -1.23
N CYS A 1120 -29.03 -12.93 -1.26
CA CYS A 1120 -29.53 -13.89 -2.24
C CYS A 1120 -30.79 -13.35 -2.94
N GLY A 1121 -30.86 -13.53 -4.26
CA GLY A 1121 -32.00 -13.07 -5.06
C GLY A 1121 -31.67 -12.91 -6.55
N ALA A 1122 -32.68 -12.59 -7.36
CA ALA A 1122 -32.50 -12.34 -8.78
C ALA A 1122 -31.58 -11.13 -9.01
N GLY A 1123 -30.48 -11.32 -9.74
CA GLY A 1123 -29.52 -10.26 -10.04
C GLY A 1123 -28.61 -9.85 -8.88
N ILE A 1124 -28.80 -10.42 -7.68
CA ILE A 1124 -27.99 -10.08 -6.49
C ILE A 1124 -26.62 -10.75 -6.58
N VAL A 1125 -25.57 -9.98 -6.32
CA VAL A 1125 -24.20 -10.48 -6.17
C VAL A 1125 -24.01 -10.98 -4.73
N PRO A 1126 -23.47 -12.20 -4.52
CA PRO A 1126 -23.13 -12.71 -3.21
C PRO A 1126 -22.20 -11.76 -2.45
N TYR A 1127 -22.36 -11.67 -1.13
CA TYR A 1127 -21.45 -10.85 -0.33
C TYR A 1127 -20.25 -11.70 0.10
N GLU A 1128 -19.09 -11.45 -0.52
CA GLU A 1128 -17.89 -12.28 -0.34
C GLU A 1128 -16.67 -11.53 0.23
N LEU A 1129 -16.81 -10.24 0.57
CA LEU A 1129 -15.68 -9.40 1.01
C LEU A 1129 -14.98 -9.88 2.30
N PHE A 1130 -15.59 -10.78 3.07
CA PHE A 1130 -14.99 -11.43 4.24
C PHE A 1130 -14.60 -12.89 4.04
N LYS A 1131 -14.70 -13.43 2.81
CA LYS A 1131 -14.06 -14.72 2.50
C LYS A 1131 -12.55 -14.53 2.64
N PRO A 1132 -11.86 -15.27 3.52
CA PRO A 1132 -10.52 -14.85 3.95
C PRO A 1132 -9.44 -14.94 2.89
N PHE A 1133 -9.58 -15.86 1.94
CA PHE A 1133 -8.57 -16.16 0.93
C PHE A 1133 -9.04 -15.77 -0.47
N SER A 1134 -8.08 -15.40 -1.33
CA SER A 1134 -8.33 -15.08 -2.73
C SER A 1134 -7.15 -15.50 -3.60
N ASP A 1135 -7.43 -15.71 -4.88
CA ASP A 1135 -6.42 -15.69 -5.93
C ASP A 1135 -6.00 -14.25 -6.25
N ALA A 1136 -4.93 -14.09 -7.03
CA ALA A 1136 -4.49 -12.80 -7.54
C ALA A 1136 -5.51 -12.18 -8.51
N GLY A 1137 -5.58 -10.85 -8.56
CA GLY A 1137 -6.52 -10.10 -9.42
C GLY A 1137 -7.68 -9.44 -8.66
N VAL A 1138 -8.59 -8.82 -9.41
CA VAL A 1138 -9.86 -8.26 -8.91
C VAL A 1138 -10.90 -9.37 -8.71
N THR A 1139 -11.10 -9.82 -7.47
CA THR A 1139 -11.90 -11.02 -7.16
C THR A 1139 -13.12 -10.76 -6.29
N GLY A 1140 -13.17 -9.63 -5.57
CA GLY A 1140 -14.32 -9.26 -4.72
C GLY A 1140 -14.37 -10.06 -3.41
N LYS A 1141 -13.26 -10.67 -3.03
CA LYS A 1141 -13.06 -11.47 -1.82
C LYS A 1141 -11.58 -11.48 -1.43
N GLY A 1142 -11.25 -12.00 -0.25
CA GLY A 1142 -9.89 -12.03 0.28
C GLY A 1142 -9.70 -10.97 1.36
N VAL A 1143 -9.20 -11.39 2.53
CA VAL A 1143 -8.89 -10.50 3.66
C VAL A 1143 -7.37 -10.54 3.89
N PRO A 1144 -6.60 -9.57 3.37
CA PRO A 1144 -5.17 -9.48 3.61
C PRO A 1144 -4.84 -9.28 5.09
N ASN A 1145 -3.59 -9.57 5.46
CA ASN A 1145 -3.07 -9.25 6.79
C ASN A 1145 -3.02 -7.74 7.05
N SER A 1146 -2.76 -6.93 6.02
CA SER A 1146 -2.44 -5.51 6.13
C SER A 1146 -3.11 -4.66 5.04
N ILE A 1147 -2.93 -3.34 5.15
CA ILE A 1147 -3.32 -2.37 4.12
C ILE A 1147 -2.25 -2.41 3.03
N SER A 1148 -2.37 -3.40 2.14
CA SER A 1148 -1.34 -3.72 1.16
C SER A 1148 -1.87 -3.62 -0.27
N ILE A 1149 -3.17 -3.73 -0.45
CA ILE A 1149 -4.04 -2.99 -1.37
C ILE A 1149 -5.41 -3.64 -1.32
#